data_AF-A0A556TPU7-F1
#
_entry.id   AF-A0A556TPU7-F1
#
_cell.length_a   1.000
_cell.length_b   1.000
_cell.length_c   1.000
_cell.angle_alpha   90.00
_cell.angle_beta   90.00
_cell.angle_gamma   90.00
#
_symmetry.space_group_name_H-M   'P 1'
#
loop_
_entity.id
_entity.type
_entity.pdbx_description
1 polymer ?
#
loop_
_entity_poly.entity_id
_entity_poly.type
_entity_poly.pdbx_seq_one_letter_code
_entity_poly.pdbx_strand_id
1 'polypeptide(L)'
;MDEAQDTKDIELNQASKKSTETDERPKWDNKVQYLLTCIGFAVGLGNVWRFPYLCQVYGGGAFLIPYLIALVFEGLPLLHMELAIGQRLRMGSIGVWNSISPYLGGVGLASMTVSFLVGLFYNTILAWVLWYFFNSFQNPLPWESCPVNANHTEYVEECLKSTPVNYFWYRETLNISPNITINAGLQWWLVVCLASAWGIVYICFIRGIETIGKAVYVTATFPYLVLTIFLIRALTLPGAIIGLQHLFTPKWETLKNPTVWLDAATQIFFSLSLAFGGLIAFSSYNPQKNNCERDALIVGCINSATSIYASIPIFSILGFKALSSYNECVNSNIIKLTNAFNFPDMNITEENYEKWLAYFSNHTSPHVIENLHLKTCNLQELLDQSASGTGLAFIVFTEAVIKMPGSQVWAVLFFIMLFSLGLSSMFGNLEGVLTPLLDLDLKPKCIPKEIFTGLICLVAFIVALIFTMGSGNYWLAIFNNYVGSLPLLVIAFFEITAVIYIYGGTRFSDDIEWMTGRRPNLYWQATWRVISPLMLLVVFLAYVVVQAQENPTYEAWNPNYENFPAPEILPYPGWVYAICILLAAVPCLLIPLWALNQFIKFLRKYLADRKARIFYDNEGVGLRWLTCGGIMMENENKNIKLAQEKKSRNKPELYGHNLLLTAIFGLVVAGSVLLLGAVIGDWVDQNPRNKVAHAALFIQNISVTICSVVLMVIFSYKKWITQIWGGWLTVVCYTVVIILADVANLASTALNIAIHKDWIVVISKHNRGHLAGMNATMRRIDQMTNILAPLAVGQVMSLASNVVGCGFILGWNLVSLIAELVFLSRVYRIVPALSVKLPIVEEQCYRKGRRERESLQGKTSFRQVVSLSEDTRALHRRTQIPPFLKCLHRLLSTCRGGWKTYYRQPVFLAGLGLSFLYTNVLGFDCITTGYAYKQGISGSLLSLLISVSAMAGLLGTFLFTQLRKVYGLIKTGMISSCLHLSCLLLCVCSVFAPGSPLDLGLSKVSNASQMGGMNGGGHSGHGYNLQWGNNQPLLPDRSSIHWTNNTVLFANAPTVTGPESYVSISLLFLGVITARVGLWSFDLTVSQLLQETICESKRGIVNGVQNSMNYMMDLLHFIMVLAAPQPQHFGILVIISALFITAGHIMYFSYAQKAKRNRFIDT
;
A
#
# COMPACT_ATOMS: atom_id res chain seq x y z
N MET A 1 39.34 -46.10 39.86
CA MET A 1 38.07 -45.36 39.69
C MET A 1 38.20 -44.42 38.49
N ASP A 2 39.39 -43.89 38.26
CA ASP A 2 39.71 -42.95 37.19
C ASP A 2 39.60 -43.55 35.77
N GLU A 3 39.99 -44.81 35.53
CA GLU A 3 39.77 -45.47 34.22
C GLU A 3 38.27 -45.54 33.81
N ALA A 4 37.37 -45.70 34.79
CA ALA A 4 35.92 -45.72 34.53
C ALA A 4 35.34 -44.31 34.31
N GLN A 5 36.09 -43.27 34.70
CA GLN A 5 35.78 -41.87 34.43
C GLN A 5 36.30 -41.50 33.02
N ASP A 6 37.57 -41.79 32.71
CA ASP A 6 38.16 -41.59 31.38
C ASP A 6 37.38 -42.31 30.27
N THR A 7 36.97 -43.57 30.49
CA THR A 7 36.17 -44.31 29.50
C THR A 7 34.81 -43.63 29.27
N LYS A 8 34.16 -43.13 30.33
CA LYS A 8 32.91 -42.38 30.21
C LYS A 8 33.10 -41.02 29.54
N ASP A 9 34.20 -40.33 29.80
CA ASP A 9 34.49 -39.03 29.20
C ASP A 9 34.91 -39.18 27.73
N ILE A 10 35.55 -40.30 27.35
CA ILE A 10 35.77 -40.69 25.95
C ILE A 10 34.44 -41.03 25.26
N GLU A 11 33.56 -41.82 25.89
CA GLU A 11 32.22 -42.10 25.36
C GLU A 11 31.35 -40.84 25.25
N LEU A 12 31.40 -39.92 26.23
CA LEU A 12 30.71 -38.63 26.17
C LEU A 12 31.26 -37.75 25.05
N ASN A 13 32.59 -37.71 24.85
CA ASN A 13 33.20 -36.95 23.76
C ASN A 13 32.94 -37.58 22.38
N GLN A 14 32.86 -38.90 22.28
CA GLN A 14 32.46 -39.59 21.04
C GLN A 14 30.97 -39.45 20.75
N ALA A 15 30.11 -39.51 21.77
CA ALA A 15 28.68 -39.23 21.64
C ALA A 15 28.42 -37.74 21.32
N SER A 16 29.19 -36.83 21.90
CA SER A 16 29.17 -35.40 21.56
C SER A 16 29.67 -35.13 20.14
N LYS A 17 30.67 -35.87 19.64
CA LYS A 17 31.06 -35.79 18.22
C LYS A 17 29.95 -36.31 17.31
N LYS A 18 29.36 -37.47 17.62
CA LYS A 18 28.25 -38.05 16.84
C LYS A 18 26.98 -37.17 16.85
N SER A 19 26.69 -36.48 17.94
CA SER A 19 25.54 -35.54 17.99
C SER A 19 25.81 -34.21 17.29
N THR A 20 27.07 -33.78 17.16
CA THR A 20 27.43 -32.62 16.32
C THR A 20 27.47 -32.91 14.82
N GLU A 21 27.70 -34.16 14.41
CA GLU A 21 27.63 -34.55 12.99
C GLU A 21 26.20 -34.64 12.44
N THR A 22 25.19 -34.82 13.31
CA THR A 22 23.78 -35.00 12.88
C THR A 22 22.99 -33.72 12.56
N ASP A 23 23.51 -32.54 12.90
CA ASP A 23 22.84 -31.24 12.66
C ASP A 23 23.63 -30.30 11.71
N GLU A 24 24.70 -30.78 11.06
CA GLU A 24 25.40 -29.97 10.05
C GLU A 24 24.52 -29.77 8.81
N ARG A 25 24.12 -28.52 8.55
CA ARG A 25 23.39 -28.11 7.34
C ARG A 25 24.16 -28.52 6.07
N PRO A 26 23.50 -29.08 5.04
CA PRO A 26 24.18 -29.63 3.86
C PRO A 26 25.02 -28.58 3.13
N LYS A 27 26.08 -29.03 2.47
CA LYS A 27 27.11 -28.18 1.85
C LYS A 27 27.11 -28.43 0.33
N TRP A 28 27.55 -27.44 -0.45
CA TRP A 28 27.78 -27.62 -1.87
C TRP A 28 29.01 -28.49 -2.12
N ASP A 29 28.93 -29.45 -3.05
CA ASP A 29 30.06 -30.33 -3.40
C ASP A 29 31.27 -29.55 -3.92
N ASN A 30 31.01 -28.49 -4.71
CA ASN A 30 32.04 -27.57 -5.18
C ASN A 30 31.51 -26.15 -5.45
N LYS A 31 32.43 -25.22 -5.71
CA LYS A 31 32.12 -23.80 -5.92
C LYS A 31 31.37 -23.50 -7.22
N VAL A 32 31.63 -24.29 -8.27
CA VAL A 32 31.02 -24.12 -9.60
C VAL A 32 29.53 -24.47 -9.55
N GLN A 33 29.17 -25.53 -8.85
CA GLN A 33 27.80 -25.97 -8.58
C GLN A 33 26.95 -24.87 -7.93
N TYR A 34 27.49 -24.20 -6.91
CA TYR A 34 26.86 -23.03 -6.30
C TYR A 34 26.68 -21.88 -7.31
N LEU A 35 27.74 -21.51 -8.03
CA LEU A 35 27.68 -20.39 -8.99
C LEU A 35 26.71 -20.67 -10.13
N LEU A 36 26.71 -21.87 -10.71
CA LEU A 36 25.75 -22.29 -11.74
C LEU A 36 24.31 -22.33 -11.21
N THR A 37 24.10 -22.67 -9.93
CA THR A 37 22.77 -22.59 -9.30
C THR A 37 22.29 -21.14 -9.17
N CYS A 38 23.13 -20.22 -8.72
CA CYS A 38 22.77 -18.80 -8.66
C CYS A 38 22.57 -18.20 -10.07
N ILE A 39 23.42 -18.54 -11.04
CA ILE A 39 23.27 -18.10 -12.44
C ILE A 39 21.98 -18.66 -13.06
N GLY A 40 21.67 -19.95 -12.87
CA GLY A 40 20.45 -20.57 -13.38
C GLY A 40 19.16 -20.13 -12.68
N PHE A 41 19.25 -19.53 -11.49
CA PHE A 41 18.10 -18.91 -10.83
C PHE A 41 17.87 -17.45 -11.26
N ALA A 42 18.93 -16.70 -11.60
CA ALA A 42 18.80 -15.36 -12.18
C ALA A 42 18.44 -15.42 -13.68
N VAL A 43 19.20 -16.18 -14.45
CA VAL A 43 18.97 -16.38 -15.88
C VAL A 43 17.81 -17.35 -16.10
N GLY A 44 16.68 -16.81 -16.54
CA GLY A 44 15.47 -17.57 -16.83
C GLY A 44 14.78 -17.11 -18.11
N LEU A 45 13.51 -17.51 -18.24
CA LEU A 45 12.66 -17.18 -19.39
C LEU A 45 12.53 -15.66 -19.63
N GLY A 46 12.60 -14.86 -18.56
CA GLY A 46 12.54 -13.40 -18.62
C GLY A 46 13.70 -12.74 -19.38
N ASN A 47 14.88 -13.36 -19.41
CA ASN A 47 16.02 -12.88 -20.20
C ASN A 47 15.82 -13.11 -21.71
N VAL A 48 15.07 -14.16 -22.06
CA VAL A 48 14.85 -14.59 -23.44
C VAL A 48 13.65 -13.90 -24.08
N TRP A 49 12.50 -13.73 -23.40
CA TRP A 49 11.37 -13.01 -24.01
C TRP A 49 11.06 -11.64 -23.43
N ARG A 50 11.13 -11.47 -22.10
CA ARG A 50 10.62 -10.24 -21.46
C ARG A 50 11.57 -9.07 -21.68
N PHE A 51 12.87 -9.30 -21.57
CA PHE A 51 13.87 -8.26 -21.80
C PHE A 51 13.91 -7.78 -23.27
N PRO A 52 13.93 -8.64 -24.31
CA PRO A 52 13.82 -8.20 -25.70
C PRO A 52 12.53 -7.42 -25.99
N TYR A 53 11.38 -7.89 -25.49
CA TYR A 53 10.10 -7.19 -25.61
C TYR A 53 10.13 -5.78 -24.99
N LEU A 54 10.65 -5.64 -23.77
CA LEU A 54 10.79 -4.33 -23.11
C LEU A 54 11.76 -3.41 -23.86
N CYS A 55 12.83 -3.95 -24.45
CA CYS A 55 13.70 -3.17 -25.34
C CYS A 55 12.94 -2.65 -26.57
N GLN A 56 12.14 -3.50 -27.22
CA GLN A 56 11.36 -3.14 -28.41
C GLN A 56 10.35 -2.01 -28.11
N VAL A 57 9.50 -2.21 -27.10
CA VAL A 57 8.45 -1.25 -26.72
C VAL A 57 9.02 0.09 -26.25
N TYR A 58 10.14 0.08 -25.51
CA TYR A 58 10.72 1.30 -24.93
C TYR A 58 11.85 1.95 -25.74
N GLY A 59 11.88 1.72 -27.05
CA GLY A 59 12.69 2.50 -27.99
C GLY A 59 14.09 1.95 -28.22
N GLY A 60 14.20 0.62 -28.27
CA GLY A 60 15.43 -0.12 -28.55
C GLY A 60 16.51 0.17 -27.52
N GLY A 61 17.65 0.66 -28.01
CA GLY A 61 18.84 0.95 -27.21
C GLY A 61 18.61 1.99 -26.10
N ALA A 62 17.53 2.77 -26.16
CA ALA A 62 17.15 3.71 -25.11
C ALA A 62 16.89 2.98 -23.77
N PHE A 63 16.22 1.83 -23.79
CA PHE A 63 15.87 1.05 -22.58
C PHE A 63 17.11 0.49 -21.84
N LEU A 64 18.22 0.28 -22.55
CA LEU A 64 19.46 -0.23 -21.95
C LEU A 64 20.05 0.74 -20.91
N ILE A 65 19.80 2.05 -21.06
CA ILE A 65 20.31 3.08 -20.15
C ILE A 65 19.68 2.97 -18.74
N PRO A 66 18.35 3.08 -18.56
CA PRO A 66 17.73 2.92 -17.23
C PRO A 66 17.94 1.51 -16.67
N TYR A 67 17.97 0.46 -17.52
CA TYR A 67 18.26 -0.91 -17.07
C TYR A 67 19.67 -1.05 -16.45
N LEU A 68 20.71 -0.50 -17.10
CA LEU A 68 22.08 -0.54 -16.56
C LEU A 68 22.24 0.33 -15.30
N ILE A 69 21.52 1.46 -15.22
CA ILE A 69 21.49 2.31 -14.02
C ILE A 69 20.85 1.54 -12.85
N ALA A 70 19.70 0.89 -13.07
CA ALA A 70 19.05 0.05 -12.06
C ALA A 70 19.93 -1.15 -11.64
N LEU A 71 20.60 -1.82 -12.58
CA LEU A 71 21.56 -2.89 -12.28
C LEU A 71 22.65 -2.43 -11.30
N VAL A 72 23.28 -1.28 -11.57
CA VAL A 72 24.40 -0.77 -10.77
C VAL A 72 23.94 -0.22 -9.42
N PHE A 73 22.86 0.56 -9.37
CA PHE A 73 22.48 1.27 -8.14
C PHE A 73 21.45 0.54 -7.26
N GLU A 74 20.84 -0.54 -7.75
CA GLU A 74 19.80 -1.29 -7.05
C GLU A 74 20.05 -2.81 -7.09
N GLY A 75 20.22 -3.38 -8.28
CA GLY A 75 20.39 -4.82 -8.48
C GLY A 75 21.63 -5.42 -7.78
N LEU A 76 22.83 -4.95 -8.13
CA LEU A 76 24.09 -5.44 -7.56
C LEU A 76 24.19 -5.20 -6.04
N PRO A 77 23.82 -4.02 -5.48
CA PRO A 77 23.78 -3.81 -4.03
C PRO A 77 22.88 -4.79 -3.29
N LEU A 78 21.66 -5.03 -3.77
CA LEU A 78 20.71 -5.96 -3.12
C LEU A 78 21.19 -7.41 -3.24
N LEU A 79 21.66 -7.82 -4.42
CA LEU A 79 22.22 -9.16 -4.65
C LEU A 79 23.39 -9.45 -3.70
N HIS A 80 24.33 -8.53 -3.57
CA HIS A 80 25.46 -8.68 -2.65
C HIS A 80 24.99 -8.74 -1.19
N MET A 81 23.98 -7.95 -0.81
CA MET A 81 23.41 -7.99 0.53
C MET A 81 22.74 -9.33 0.86
N GLU A 82 21.88 -9.85 -0.01
CA GLU A 82 21.20 -11.14 0.16
C GLU A 82 22.19 -12.31 0.30
N LEU A 83 23.18 -12.38 -0.60
CA LEU A 83 24.19 -13.44 -0.57
C LEU A 83 25.08 -13.35 0.69
N ALA A 84 25.45 -12.15 1.12
CA ALA A 84 26.26 -11.94 2.32
C ALA A 84 25.49 -12.28 3.61
N ILE A 85 24.22 -11.88 3.74
CA ILE A 85 23.44 -12.13 4.97
C ILE A 85 23.08 -13.62 5.13
N GLY A 86 22.74 -14.31 4.03
CA GLY A 86 22.50 -15.76 4.01
C GLY A 86 23.76 -16.54 4.40
N GLN A 87 24.90 -16.25 3.78
CA GLN A 87 26.19 -16.88 4.09
C GLN A 87 26.64 -16.62 5.55
N ARG A 88 26.42 -15.40 6.08
CA ARG A 88 26.81 -15.04 7.46
C ARG A 88 25.99 -15.78 8.50
N LEU A 89 24.66 -15.75 8.38
CA LEU A 89 23.74 -16.26 9.39
C LEU A 89 23.42 -17.75 9.24
N ARG A 90 23.70 -18.37 8.08
CA ARG A 90 23.55 -19.82 7.86
C ARG A 90 22.12 -20.38 8.02
N MET A 91 21.10 -19.54 7.86
CA MET A 91 19.67 -19.90 7.92
C MET A 91 18.96 -19.62 6.58
N GLY A 92 17.73 -20.11 6.39
CA GLY A 92 16.86 -19.67 5.30
C GLY A 92 16.29 -18.27 5.54
N SER A 93 15.48 -17.76 4.61
CA SER A 93 14.97 -16.37 4.66
C SER A 93 14.22 -16.06 5.97
N ILE A 94 13.27 -16.89 6.40
CA ILE A 94 12.56 -16.69 7.67
C ILE A 94 13.49 -16.75 8.88
N GLY A 95 14.46 -17.67 8.91
CA GLY A 95 15.45 -17.77 9.99
C GLY A 95 16.37 -16.53 10.07
N VAL A 96 16.84 -16.03 8.93
CA VAL A 96 17.63 -14.79 8.80
C VAL A 96 16.90 -13.59 9.40
N TRP A 97 15.66 -13.33 8.95
CA TRP A 97 14.94 -12.13 9.38
C TRP A 97 14.54 -12.20 10.86
N ASN A 98 14.11 -13.37 11.37
CA ASN A 98 13.85 -13.56 12.80
C ASN A 98 15.10 -13.40 13.67
N SER A 99 16.27 -13.79 13.18
CA SER A 99 17.56 -13.67 13.91
C SER A 99 18.07 -12.23 13.99
N ILE A 100 17.80 -11.42 12.96
CA ILE A 100 18.05 -9.98 13.00
C ILE A 100 17.10 -9.30 13.99
N SER A 101 15.81 -9.61 13.90
CA SER A 101 14.78 -9.18 14.87
C SER A 101 13.54 -10.05 14.75
N PRO A 102 12.97 -10.58 15.86
CA PRO A 102 11.81 -11.47 15.80
C PRO A 102 10.58 -10.81 15.16
N TYR A 103 10.51 -9.47 15.14
CA TYR A 103 9.46 -8.71 14.48
C TYR A 103 9.51 -8.76 12.95
N LEU A 104 10.68 -9.07 12.35
CA LEU A 104 10.91 -9.02 10.91
C LEU A 104 10.68 -10.34 10.18
N GLY A 105 10.41 -11.45 10.88
CA GLY A 105 10.17 -12.76 10.25
C GLY A 105 9.07 -12.77 9.19
N GLY A 106 8.15 -11.79 9.21
CA GLY A 106 7.14 -11.59 8.17
C GLY A 106 7.71 -11.23 6.80
N VAL A 107 8.92 -10.68 6.72
CA VAL A 107 9.64 -10.42 5.45
C VAL A 107 9.92 -11.74 4.75
N GLY A 108 10.50 -12.73 5.46
CA GLY A 108 10.74 -14.05 4.90
C GLY A 108 9.45 -14.83 4.59
N LEU A 109 8.37 -14.61 5.35
CA LEU A 109 7.07 -15.23 5.06
C LEU A 109 6.43 -14.63 3.78
N ALA A 110 6.60 -13.32 3.57
CA ALA A 110 6.21 -12.64 2.34
C ALA A 110 7.03 -13.17 1.14
N SER A 111 8.36 -13.27 1.25
CA SER A 111 9.24 -13.88 0.24
C SER A 111 8.80 -15.30 -0.12
N MET A 112 8.50 -16.14 0.89
CA MET A 112 8.01 -17.51 0.70
C MET A 112 6.68 -17.55 -0.07
N THR A 113 5.76 -16.61 0.23
CA THR A 113 4.47 -16.52 -0.46
C THR A 113 4.63 -16.04 -1.91
N VAL A 114 5.52 -15.08 -2.18
CA VAL A 114 5.82 -14.64 -3.56
C VAL A 114 6.47 -15.77 -4.35
N SER A 115 7.49 -16.44 -3.80
CA SER A 115 8.15 -17.59 -4.45
C SER A 115 7.19 -18.74 -4.76
N PHE A 116 6.22 -19.00 -3.88
CA PHE A 116 5.13 -19.96 -4.16
C PHE A 116 4.25 -19.48 -5.33
N LEU A 117 3.70 -18.26 -5.24
CA LEU A 117 2.78 -17.72 -6.26
C LEU A 117 3.45 -17.59 -7.64
N VAL A 118 4.72 -17.21 -7.70
CA VAL A 118 5.50 -17.14 -8.95
C VAL A 118 5.80 -18.55 -9.48
N GLY A 119 6.18 -19.48 -8.61
CA GLY A 119 6.40 -20.88 -8.98
C GLY A 119 5.18 -21.57 -9.59
N LEU A 120 3.97 -21.21 -9.16
CA LEU A 120 2.72 -21.73 -9.74
C LEU A 120 2.61 -21.42 -11.24
N PHE A 121 2.65 -20.13 -11.61
CA PHE A 121 2.43 -19.73 -13.00
C PHE A 121 3.64 -20.02 -13.89
N TYR A 122 4.88 -19.93 -13.37
CA TYR A 122 6.07 -20.34 -14.12
C TYR A 122 6.01 -21.79 -14.56
N ASN A 123 5.54 -22.70 -13.70
CA ASN A 123 5.45 -24.11 -14.06
C ASN A 123 4.31 -24.39 -15.07
N THR A 124 3.27 -23.56 -15.11
CA THR A 124 2.29 -23.58 -16.22
C THR A 124 2.95 -23.19 -17.54
N ILE A 125 3.84 -22.17 -17.56
CA ILE A 125 4.55 -21.82 -18.79
C ILE A 125 5.47 -22.97 -19.23
N LEU A 126 6.12 -23.68 -18.30
CA LEU A 126 6.85 -24.92 -18.61
C LEU A 126 5.94 -26.02 -19.19
N ALA A 127 4.68 -26.13 -18.74
CA ALA A 127 3.71 -27.05 -19.33
C ALA A 127 3.37 -26.69 -20.78
N TRP A 128 3.23 -25.39 -21.10
CA TRP A 128 3.06 -24.92 -22.48
C TRP A 128 4.30 -25.18 -23.35
N VAL A 129 5.50 -24.98 -22.81
CA VAL A 129 6.76 -25.33 -23.50
C VAL A 129 6.84 -26.84 -23.77
N LEU A 130 6.44 -27.71 -22.82
CA LEU A 130 6.38 -29.15 -23.04
C LEU A 130 5.36 -29.53 -24.13
N TRP A 131 4.19 -28.90 -24.15
CA TRP A 131 3.18 -29.12 -25.20
C TRP A 131 3.73 -28.83 -26.60
N TYR A 132 4.41 -27.70 -26.79
CA TYR A 132 5.06 -27.37 -28.05
C TYR A 132 6.25 -28.30 -28.37
N PHE A 133 7.04 -28.68 -27.36
CA PHE A 133 8.14 -29.64 -27.53
C PHE A 133 7.64 -31.00 -28.07
N PHE A 134 6.59 -31.57 -27.49
CA PHE A 134 6.02 -32.83 -27.97
C PHE A 134 5.42 -32.72 -29.38
N ASN A 135 4.82 -31.57 -29.71
CA ASN A 135 4.30 -31.31 -31.06
C ASN A 135 5.37 -30.98 -32.12
N SER A 136 6.62 -30.69 -31.70
CA SER A 136 7.72 -30.34 -32.62
C SER A 136 8.29 -31.53 -33.42
N PHE A 137 7.91 -32.76 -33.08
CA PHE A 137 8.40 -34.00 -33.73
C PHE A 137 7.61 -34.41 -35.00
N GLN A 138 6.68 -33.57 -35.46
CA GLN A 138 5.79 -33.84 -36.61
C GLN A 138 6.26 -33.06 -37.85
N ASN A 139 6.09 -33.63 -39.06
CA ASN A 139 6.38 -32.99 -40.35
C ASN A 139 5.15 -33.15 -41.27
N PRO A 140 4.49 -32.06 -41.72
CA PRO A 140 4.73 -30.65 -41.37
C PRO A 140 4.50 -30.33 -39.89
N LEU A 141 4.90 -29.14 -39.44
CA LEU A 141 4.63 -28.70 -38.06
C LEU A 141 3.13 -28.36 -37.87
N PRO A 142 2.52 -28.64 -36.70
CA PRO A 142 1.08 -28.42 -36.48
C PRO A 142 0.60 -26.96 -36.63
N TRP A 143 1.51 -25.99 -36.54
CA TRP A 143 1.25 -24.55 -36.70
C TRP A 143 1.73 -24.00 -38.05
N GLU A 144 2.03 -24.86 -39.03
CA GLU A 144 2.53 -24.47 -40.36
C GLU A 144 1.39 -24.11 -41.33
N SER A 145 0.24 -24.78 -41.22
CA SER A 145 -0.90 -24.62 -42.14
C SER A 145 -2.24 -24.62 -41.42
N CYS A 146 -3.22 -23.86 -41.91
CA CYS A 146 -4.58 -23.87 -41.36
C CYS A 146 -5.27 -25.24 -41.55
N PRO A 147 -6.02 -25.73 -40.53
CA PRO A 147 -6.87 -26.90 -40.71
C PRO A 147 -8.07 -26.57 -41.62
N VAL A 148 -8.62 -27.62 -42.23
CA VAL A 148 -9.89 -27.56 -42.96
C VAL A 148 -11.07 -27.82 -42.05
N ASN A 149 -12.22 -27.21 -42.37
CA ASN A 149 -13.49 -27.42 -41.68
C ASN A 149 -13.91 -28.90 -41.72
N ALA A 150 -14.84 -29.31 -40.85
CA ALA A 150 -15.33 -30.69 -40.75
C ALA A 150 -15.90 -31.27 -42.07
N ASN A 151 -16.32 -30.40 -43.00
CA ASN A 151 -16.81 -30.80 -44.33
C ASN A 151 -15.68 -30.99 -45.37
N HIS A 152 -14.42 -30.72 -45.00
CA HIS A 152 -13.22 -30.75 -45.85
C HIS A 152 -13.26 -29.87 -47.13
N THR A 153 -14.20 -28.92 -47.23
CA THR A 153 -14.36 -28.03 -48.39
C THR A 153 -13.57 -26.73 -48.30
N GLU A 154 -13.40 -26.18 -47.10
CA GLU A 154 -12.85 -24.85 -46.85
C GLU A 154 -11.96 -24.86 -45.60
N TYR A 155 -11.03 -23.89 -45.50
CA TYR A 155 -10.25 -23.67 -44.29
C TYR A 155 -11.09 -23.04 -43.17
N VAL A 156 -10.68 -23.23 -41.92
CA VAL A 156 -11.34 -22.59 -40.77
C VAL A 156 -11.21 -21.06 -40.87
N GLU A 157 -12.34 -20.36 -40.86
CA GLU A 157 -12.42 -18.90 -41.09
C GLU A 157 -11.61 -18.09 -40.07
N GLU A 158 -11.62 -18.50 -38.79
CA GLU A 158 -10.80 -17.88 -37.72
C GLU A 158 -9.29 -17.98 -38.03
N CYS A 159 -8.85 -19.08 -38.65
CA CYS A 159 -7.46 -19.29 -39.04
C CYS A 159 -7.08 -18.44 -40.26
N LEU A 160 -7.96 -18.36 -41.27
CA LEU A 160 -7.75 -17.53 -42.47
C LEU A 160 -7.69 -16.03 -42.16
N LYS A 161 -8.54 -15.55 -41.23
CA LYS A 161 -8.57 -14.16 -40.79
C LYS A 161 -7.39 -13.77 -39.89
N SER A 162 -6.75 -14.75 -39.25
CA SER A 162 -5.60 -14.54 -38.36
C SER A 162 -4.32 -15.15 -38.95
N THR A 163 -3.71 -16.15 -38.30
CA THR A 163 -2.59 -16.95 -38.83
C THR A 163 -2.69 -18.39 -38.32
N PRO A 164 -2.08 -19.38 -39.01
CA PRO A 164 -1.98 -20.75 -38.51
C PRO A 164 -1.39 -20.85 -37.09
N VAL A 165 -0.42 -19.99 -36.78
CA VAL A 165 0.25 -19.95 -35.48
C VAL A 165 -0.65 -19.37 -34.38
N ASN A 166 -1.37 -18.26 -34.67
CA ASN A 166 -2.36 -17.70 -33.75
C ASN A 166 -3.48 -18.71 -33.46
N TYR A 167 -3.96 -19.40 -34.50
CA TYR A 167 -4.97 -20.45 -34.35
C TYR A 167 -4.45 -21.61 -33.48
N PHE A 168 -3.24 -22.12 -33.74
CA PHE A 168 -2.65 -23.19 -32.92
C PHE A 168 -2.44 -22.78 -31.44
N TRP A 169 -2.11 -21.52 -31.17
CA TRP A 169 -1.99 -21.01 -29.80
C TRP A 169 -3.34 -20.87 -29.11
N TYR A 170 -4.27 -20.09 -29.69
CA TYR A 170 -5.52 -19.74 -29.03
C TYR A 170 -6.59 -20.85 -29.06
N ARG A 171 -6.62 -21.69 -30.11
CA ARG A 171 -7.61 -22.79 -30.25
C ARG A 171 -7.06 -24.15 -29.86
N GLU A 172 -6.02 -24.64 -30.55
CA GLU A 172 -5.51 -26.00 -30.31
C GLU A 172 -4.80 -26.13 -28.94
N THR A 173 -3.96 -25.15 -28.58
CA THR A 173 -3.18 -25.22 -27.33
C THR A 173 -4.01 -24.80 -26.12
N LEU A 174 -4.53 -23.57 -26.12
CA LEU A 174 -5.23 -23.00 -24.96
C LEU A 174 -6.74 -23.30 -24.92
N ASN A 175 -7.37 -23.46 -26.09
CA ASN A 175 -8.82 -23.51 -26.26
C ASN A 175 -9.51 -22.35 -25.47
N ILE A 176 -9.13 -21.12 -25.84
CA ILE A 176 -9.35 -19.92 -25.04
C ILE A 176 -10.81 -19.44 -25.03
N SER A 177 -11.31 -19.02 -23.88
CA SER A 177 -12.63 -18.39 -23.75
C SER A 177 -12.61 -16.94 -24.27
N PRO A 178 -13.73 -16.41 -24.81
CA PRO A 178 -13.78 -15.05 -25.34
C PRO A 178 -13.69 -13.97 -24.24
N ASN A 179 -13.89 -14.33 -22.97
CA ASN A 179 -13.67 -13.46 -21.83
C ASN A 179 -13.27 -14.27 -20.58
N ILE A 180 -12.86 -13.59 -19.52
CA ILE A 180 -12.44 -14.24 -18.25
C ILE A 180 -13.61 -14.81 -17.42
N THR A 181 -14.86 -14.37 -17.66
CA THR A 181 -16.03 -14.83 -16.88
C THR A 181 -16.58 -16.17 -17.36
N ILE A 182 -16.39 -16.52 -18.62
CA ILE A 182 -16.80 -17.81 -19.19
C ILE A 182 -15.74 -18.86 -18.86
N ASN A 183 -16.00 -19.62 -17.79
CA ASN A 183 -15.18 -20.75 -17.40
C ASN A 183 -15.48 -21.97 -18.28
N ALA A 184 -14.70 -22.14 -19.36
CA ALA A 184 -14.55 -23.44 -19.99
C ALA A 184 -13.87 -24.44 -19.03
N GLY A 185 -14.12 -25.74 -19.23
CA GLY A 185 -13.57 -26.80 -18.37
C GLY A 185 -12.04 -26.92 -18.41
N LEU A 186 -11.52 -27.87 -17.63
CA LEU A 186 -10.09 -28.19 -17.61
C LEU A 186 -9.67 -28.85 -18.94
N GLN A 187 -8.71 -28.25 -19.64
CA GLN A 187 -8.18 -28.81 -20.89
C GLN A 187 -7.21 -29.96 -20.55
N TRP A 188 -7.61 -31.20 -20.82
CA TRP A 188 -6.93 -32.39 -20.28
C TRP A 188 -5.48 -32.54 -20.76
N TRP A 189 -5.17 -32.12 -21.99
CA TRP A 189 -3.80 -32.16 -22.55
C TRP A 189 -2.86 -31.22 -21.79
N LEU A 190 -3.33 -30.02 -21.43
CA LEU A 190 -2.58 -29.09 -20.58
C LEU A 190 -2.41 -29.63 -19.15
N VAL A 191 -3.42 -30.31 -18.59
CA VAL A 191 -3.32 -30.96 -17.27
C VAL A 191 -2.24 -32.04 -17.25
N VAL A 192 -2.16 -32.86 -18.31
CA VAL A 192 -1.08 -33.87 -18.47
C VAL A 192 0.29 -33.19 -18.58
N CYS A 193 0.43 -32.13 -19.38
CA CYS A 193 1.69 -31.40 -19.51
C CYS A 193 2.11 -30.73 -18.18
N LEU A 194 1.15 -30.21 -17.41
CA LEU A 194 1.39 -29.60 -16.09
C LEU A 194 1.79 -30.64 -15.03
N ALA A 195 1.18 -31.83 -15.06
CA ALA A 195 1.57 -32.95 -14.20
C ALA A 195 2.99 -33.42 -14.54
N SER A 196 3.34 -33.52 -15.82
CA SER A 196 4.70 -33.83 -16.27
C SER A 196 5.71 -32.77 -15.84
N ALA A 197 5.39 -31.48 -15.96
CA ALA A 197 6.26 -30.38 -15.52
C ALA A 197 6.53 -30.45 -14.00
N TRP A 198 5.49 -30.57 -13.18
CA TRP A 198 5.65 -30.74 -11.72
C TRP A 198 6.38 -32.04 -11.35
N GLY A 199 6.17 -33.13 -12.09
CA GLY A 199 6.90 -34.39 -11.93
C GLY A 199 8.41 -34.25 -12.17
N ILE A 200 8.80 -33.56 -13.25
CA ILE A 200 10.22 -33.30 -13.57
C ILE A 200 10.85 -32.38 -12.51
N VAL A 201 10.17 -31.30 -12.11
CA VAL A 201 10.62 -30.43 -11.02
C VAL A 201 10.85 -31.23 -9.73
N TYR A 202 9.89 -32.09 -9.35
CA TYR A 202 10.02 -32.95 -8.18
C TYR A 202 11.21 -33.91 -8.27
N ILE A 203 11.40 -34.60 -9.40
CA ILE A 203 12.53 -35.54 -9.60
C ILE A 203 13.87 -34.84 -9.46
N CYS A 204 14.05 -33.66 -10.06
CA CYS A 204 15.29 -32.89 -9.95
C CYS A 204 15.54 -32.34 -8.53
N PHE A 205 14.47 -32.03 -7.80
CA PHE A 205 14.53 -31.36 -6.50
C PHE A 205 14.37 -32.32 -5.30
N ILE A 206 14.19 -33.62 -5.52
CA ILE A 206 13.76 -34.61 -4.50
C ILE A 206 14.57 -34.60 -3.18
N ARG A 207 15.90 -34.38 -3.22
CA ARG A 207 16.75 -34.23 -2.02
C ARG A 207 17.18 -32.78 -1.74
N GLY A 208 16.73 -31.81 -2.53
CA GLY A 208 17.21 -30.43 -2.52
C GLY A 208 18.59 -30.30 -3.16
N ILE A 209 19.49 -29.53 -2.55
CA ILE A 209 20.77 -29.11 -3.17
C ILE A 209 21.67 -30.23 -3.71
N GLU A 210 21.61 -31.44 -3.13
CA GLU A 210 22.36 -32.63 -3.59
C GLU A 210 21.96 -33.11 -4.99
N THR A 211 20.67 -32.96 -5.36
CA THR A 211 20.16 -33.35 -6.68
C THR A 211 20.10 -32.16 -7.63
N ILE A 212 19.69 -30.98 -7.13
CA ILE A 212 19.70 -29.71 -7.90
C ILE A 212 21.08 -29.43 -8.46
N GLY A 213 22.12 -29.56 -7.63
CA GLY A 213 23.49 -29.26 -8.01
C GLY A 213 24.05 -30.19 -9.10
N LYS A 214 23.43 -31.36 -9.33
CA LYS A 214 23.77 -32.25 -10.45
C LYS A 214 22.97 -31.92 -11.70
N ALA A 215 21.67 -31.63 -11.54
CA ALA A 215 20.80 -31.20 -12.62
C ALA A 215 21.30 -29.90 -13.28
N VAL A 216 21.75 -28.93 -12.47
CA VAL A 216 22.12 -27.58 -12.95
C VAL A 216 23.30 -27.55 -13.91
N TYR A 217 24.22 -28.54 -13.86
CA TYR A 217 25.28 -28.64 -14.86
C TYR A 217 24.72 -28.77 -16.28
N VAL A 218 23.60 -29.48 -16.45
CA VAL A 218 22.89 -29.53 -17.73
C VAL A 218 22.01 -28.30 -17.86
N THR A 219 21.13 -28.04 -16.89
CA THR A 219 20.02 -27.08 -17.10
C THR A 219 20.48 -25.63 -17.25
N ALA A 220 21.63 -25.26 -16.69
CA ALA A 220 22.21 -23.92 -16.82
C ALA A 220 23.22 -23.78 -17.97
N THR A 221 23.87 -24.85 -18.44
CA THR A 221 24.87 -24.74 -19.55
C THR A 221 24.27 -24.98 -20.92
N PHE A 222 23.33 -25.93 -21.03
CA PHE A 222 22.67 -26.30 -22.28
C PHE A 222 21.98 -25.09 -22.97
N PRO A 223 21.32 -24.16 -22.26
CA PRO A 223 20.77 -22.97 -22.90
C PRO A 223 21.80 -22.08 -23.59
N TYR A 224 23.01 -21.93 -23.05
CA TYR A 224 24.05 -21.13 -23.71
C TYR A 224 24.55 -21.79 -25.00
N LEU A 225 24.66 -23.12 -25.02
CA LEU A 225 24.99 -23.88 -26.23
C LEU A 225 23.94 -23.62 -27.32
N VAL A 226 22.65 -23.74 -26.97
CA VAL A 226 21.55 -23.54 -27.93
C VAL A 226 21.43 -22.08 -28.37
N LEU A 227 21.55 -21.10 -27.46
CA LEU A 227 21.60 -19.68 -27.82
C LEU A 227 22.77 -19.36 -28.78
N THR A 228 23.93 -20.01 -28.62
CA THR A 228 25.07 -19.83 -29.52
C THR A 228 24.79 -20.41 -30.91
N ILE A 229 24.14 -21.57 -30.99
CA ILE A 229 23.68 -22.16 -32.27
C ILE A 229 22.66 -21.23 -32.95
N PHE A 230 21.70 -20.71 -32.19
CA PHE A 230 20.74 -19.72 -32.71
C PHE A 230 21.39 -18.40 -33.12
N LEU A 231 22.42 -17.92 -32.43
CA LEU A 231 23.16 -16.72 -32.81
C LEU A 231 23.81 -16.89 -34.20
N ILE A 232 24.54 -17.99 -34.40
CA ILE A 232 25.15 -18.29 -35.71
C ILE A 232 24.07 -18.38 -36.78
N ARG A 233 22.97 -19.09 -36.53
CA ARG A 233 21.88 -19.21 -37.51
C ARG A 233 21.22 -17.86 -37.81
N ALA A 234 20.83 -17.11 -36.79
CA ALA A 234 20.08 -15.87 -36.91
C ALA A 234 20.87 -14.79 -37.68
N LEU A 235 22.19 -14.69 -37.46
CA LEU A 235 23.04 -13.76 -38.20
C LEU A 235 23.22 -14.13 -39.69
N THR A 236 22.93 -15.37 -40.09
CA THR A 236 22.93 -15.79 -41.51
C THR A 236 21.59 -15.59 -42.22
N LEU A 237 20.54 -15.13 -41.53
CA LEU A 237 19.24 -14.89 -42.15
C LEU A 237 19.19 -13.53 -42.87
N PRO A 238 18.51 -13.43 -44.03
CA PRO A 238 18.30 -12.15 -44.69
C PRO A 238 17.49 -11.22 -43.77
N GLY A 239 17.81 -9.93 -43.73
CA GLY A 239 17.14 -8.95 -42.86
C GLY A 239 17.62 -8.92 -41.40
N ALA A 240 18.53 -9.80 -40.96
CA ALA A 240 19.06 -9.81 -39.59
C ALA A 240 19.63 -8.45 -39.14
N ILE A 241 20.35 -7.76 -40.03
CA ILE A 241 20.94 -6.44 -39.76
C ILE A 241 19.87 -5.38 -39.43
N ILE A 242 18.70 -5.45 -40.07
CA ILE A 242 17.59 -4.49 -39.87
C ILE A 242 17.06 -4.61 -38.44
N GLY A 243 16.89 -5.84 -37.96
CA GLY A 243 16.50 -6.10 -36.58
C GLY A 243 17.54 -5.67 -35.55
N LEU A 244 18.83 -5.85 -35.84
CA LEU A 244 19.92 -5.38 -34.99
C LEU A 244 20.02 -3.84 -34.94
N GLN A 245 19.78 -3.16 -36.07
CA GLN A 245 19.66 -1.70 -36.10
C GLN A 245 18.49 -1.25 -35.22
N HIS A 246 17.32 -1.90 -35.34
CA HIS A 246 16.16 -1.63 -34.50
C HIS A 246 16.44 -1.83 -32.99
N LEU A 247 17.22 -2.86 -32.62
CA LEU A 247 17.66 -3.07 -31.23
C LEU A 247 18.58 -1.96 -30.72
N PHE A 248 19.58 -1.52 -31.50
CA PHE A 248 20.64 -0.64 -31.01
C PHE A 248 20.42 0.86 -31.28
N THR A 249 19.43 1.26 -32.10
CA THR A 249 19.09 2.67 -32.34
C THR A 249 18.22 3.23 -31.20
N PRO A 250 18.69 4.21 -30.40
CA PRO A 250 17.92 4.72 -29.25
C PRO A 250 16.88 5.77 -29.67
N LYS A 251 15.59 5.54 -29.36
CA LYS A 251 14.52 6.54 -29.50
C LYS A 251 14.48 7.45 -28.24
N TRP A 252 15.34 8.49 -28.18
CA TRP A 252 15.56 9.33 -26.97
C TRP A 252 14.31 9.91 -26.28
N GLU A 253 13.23 10.14 -27.02
CA GLU A 253 11.96 10.64 -26.48
C GLU A 253 11.32 9.69 -25.45
N THR A 254 11.55 8.36 -25.55
CA THR A 254 10.97 7.39 -24.60
C THR A 254 11.49 7.59 -23.18
N LEU A 255 12.73 8.05 -23.00
CA LEU A 255 13.36 8.24 -21.68
C LEU A 255 12.66 9.31 -20.81
N LYS A 256 11.82 10.17 -21.40
CA LYS A 256 11.00 11.16 -20.68
C LYS A 256 9.80 10.52 -19.97
N ASN A 257 9.39 9.31 -20.37
CA ASN A 257 8.26 8.62 -19.77
C ASN A 257 8.69 7.89 -18.48
N PRO A 258 8.06 8.18 -17.31
CA PRO A 258 8.40 7.52 -16.05
C PRO A 258 8.16 6.01 -16.04
N THR A 259 7.26 5.46 -16.88
CA THR A 259 7.02 4.00 -16.92
C THR A 259 8.25 3.22 -17.38
N VAL A 260 9.07 3.80 -18.26
CA VAL A 260 10.32 3.18 -18.75
C VAL A 260 11.30 2.90 -17.60
N TRP A 261 11.41 3.83 -16.65
CA TRP A 261 12.28 3.70 -15.49
C TRP A 261 11.74 2.71 -14.47
N LEU A 262 10.41 2.69 -14.28
CA LEU A 262 9.70 1.73 -13.43
C LEU A 262 9.84 0.28 -13.94
N ASP A 263 9.66 0.07 -15.24
CA ASP A 263 9.77 -1.25 -15.86
C ASP A 263 11.23 -1.72 -15.96
N ALA A 264 12.18 -0.81 -16.16
CA ALA A 264 13.61 -1.13 -16.06
C ALA A 264 14.02 -1.61 -14.66
N ALA A 265 13.54 -0.92 -13.60
CA ALA A 265 13.79 -1.31 -12.23
C ALA A 265 13.14 -2.66 -11.89
N THR A 266 11.84 -2.82 -12.14
CA THR A 266 11.12 -4.09 -11.86
C THR A 266 11.67 -5.27 -12.67
N GLN A 267 12.13 -5.06 -13.90
CA GLN A 267 12.83 -6.07 -14.69
C GLN A 267 14.15 -6.51 -14.03
N ILE A 268 14.89 -5.63 -13.34
CA ILE A 268 16.10 -6.01 -12.58
C ILE A 268 15.75 -6.88 -11.37
N PHE A 269 14.69 -6.56 -10.61
CA PHE A 269 14.23 -7.41 -9.49
C PHE A 269 13.87 -8.82 -9.97
N PHE A 270 13.09 -8.90 -11.04
CA PHE A 270 12.60 -10.15 -11.61
C PHE A 270 13.69 -10.96 -12.33
N SER A 271 14.70 -10.28 -12.90
CA SER A 271 15.82 -10.92 -13.62
C SER A 271 17.00 -11.29 -12.72
N LEU A 272 17.15 -10.69 -11.54
CA LEU A 272 18.13 -11.14 -10.54
C LEU A 272 17.50 -12.03 -9.46
N SER A 273 16.19 -12.27 -9.52
CA SER A 273 15.42 -13.05 -8.54
C SER A 273 15.61 -12.56 -7.09
N LEU A 274 15.62 -11.23 -6.92
CA LEU A 274 15.78 -10.51 -5.65
C LEU A 274 14.48 -10.49 -4.83
N ALA A 275 14.58 -10.50 -3.51
CA ALA A 275 13.46 -10.55 -2.55
C ALA A 275 12.60 -11.84 -2.58
N PHE A 276 12.99 -12.85 -3.37
CA PHE A 276 12.39 -14.20 -3.37
C PHE A 276 12.87 -15.07 -2.19
N GLY A 277 14.03 -14.75 -1.60
CA GLY A 277 14.64 -15.51 -0.50
C GLY A 277 15.38 -16.80 -0.92
N GLY A 278 15.28 -17.22 -2.20
CA GLY A 278 16.01 -18.37 -2.74
C GLY A 278 17.53 -18.16 -2.76
N LEU A 279 18.01 -16.94 -3.05
CA LEU A 279 19.44 -16.59 -3.01
C LEU A 279 20.00 -16.59 -1.58
N ILE A 280 19.22 -16.13 -0.60
CA ILE A 280 19.54 -16.24 0.83
C ILE A 280 19.69 -17.73 1.21
N ALA A 281 18.78 -18.59 0.75
CA ALA A 281 18.88 -20.03 0.98
C ALA A 281 20.13 -20.64 0.32
N PHE A 282 20.39 -20.41 -0.98
CA PHE A 282 21.55 -20.97 -1.67
C PHE A 282 22.90 -20.51 -1.09
N SER A 283 23.04 -19.23 -0.75
CA SER A 283 24.26 -18.67 -0.14
C SER A 283 24.51 -19.21 1.28
N SER A 284 23.45 -19.50 2.03
CA SER A 284 23.57 -20.02 3.39
C SER A 284 24.17 -21.43 3.50
N TYR A 285 24.27 -22.17 2.38
CA TYR A 285 25.02 -23.44 2.32
C TYR A 285 26.54 -23.25 2.10
N ASN A 286 27.01 -22.09 1.62
CA ASN A 286 28.43 -21.82 1.38
C ASN A 286 29.28 -21.68 2.66
N PRO A 287 30.55 -22.09 2.66
CA PRO A 287 31.51 -21.79 3.72
C PRO A 287 31.49 -20.32 4.15
N GLN A 288 31.58 -20.05 5.46
CA GLN A 288 31.43 -18.68 5.99
C GLN A 288 32.48 -17.69 5.47
N LYS A 289 33.70 -18.16 5.16
CA LYS A 289 34.80 -17.36 4.58
C LYS A 289 34.86 -17.37 3.05
N ASN A 290 33.73 -17.63 2.40
CA ASN A 290 33.62 -17.54 0.94
C ASN A 290 33.48 -16.06 0.48
N ASN A 291 34.02 -15.73 -0.69
CA ASN A 291 33.98 -14.36 -1.23
C ASN A 291 32.64 -14.06 -1.92
N CYS A 292 31.64 -13.66 -1.14
CA CYS A 292 30.30 -13.30 -1.61
C CYS A 292 30.25 -12.03 -2.48
N GLU A 293 31.19 -11.08 -2.32
CA GLU A 293 31.28 -9.88 -3.18
C GLU A 293 31.58 -10.27 -4.63
N ARG A 294 32.57 -11.15 -4.84
CA ARG A 294 32.92 -11.67 -6.16
C ARG A 294 31.79 -12.48 -6.77
N ASP A 295 31.09 -13.28 -5.96
CA ASP A 295 29.95 -14.07 -6.42
C ASP A 295 28.81 -13.19 -6.93
N ALA A 296 28.44 -12.16 -6.16
CA ALA A 296 27.38 -11.22 -6.53
C ALA A 296 27.69 -10.49 -7.85
N LEU A 297 28.93 -10.02 -8.01
CA LEU A 297 29.38 -9.38 -9.25
C LEU A 297 29.35 -10.35 -10.45
N ILE A 298 29.79 -11.60 -10.28
CA ILE A 298 29.76 -12.60 -11.36
C ILE A 298 28.32 -12.92 -11.76
N VAL A 299 27.44 -13.23 -10.80
CA VAL A 299 26.04 -13.58 -11.07
C VAL A 299 25.29 -12.41 -11.74
N GLY A 300 25.42 -11.20 -11.20
CA GLY A 300 24.75 -10.02 -11.73
C GLY A 300 25.21 -9.62 -13.12
N CYS A 301 26.53 -9.61 -13.36
CA CYS A 301 27.08 -9.29 -14.68
C CYS A 301 26.75 -10.36 -15.73
N ILE A 302 26.83 -11.65 -15.39
CA ILE A 302 26.45 -12.73 -16.32
C ILE A 302 24.96 -12.65 -16.67
N ASN A 303 24.09 -12.40 -15.69
CA ASN A 303 22.66 -12.27 -15.93
C ASN A 303 22.34 -11.18 -16.97
N SER A 304 22.82 -9.95 -16.75
CA SER A 304 22.56 -8.84 -17.67
C SER A 304 23.28 -8.97 -19.00
N ALA A 305 24.49 -9.54 -19.04
CA ALA A 305 25.15 -9.89 -20.29
C ALA A 305 24.34 -10.92 -21.09
N THR A 306 23.72 -11.89 -20.42
CA THR A 306 22.88 -12.92 -21.05
C THR A 306 21.57 -12.35 -21.60
N SER A 307 20.96 -11.36 -20.93
CA SER A 307 19.80 -10.63 -21.46
C SER A 307 20.12 -9.93 -22.79
N ILE A 308 21.27 -9.24 -22.86
CA ILE A 308 21.73 -8.58 -24.10
C ILE A 308 22.09 -9.63 -25.15
N TYR A 309 22.81 -10.69 -24.76
CA TYR A 309 23.21 -11.77 -25.64
C TYR A 309 22.02 -12.50 -26.28
N ALA A 310 20.97 -12.80 -25.51
CA ALA A 310 19.73 -13.42 -25.99
C ALA A 310 18.91 -12.47 -26.89
N SER A 311 19.03 -11.15 -26.69
CA SER A 311 18.35 -10.16 -27.56
C SER A 311 18.88 -10.17 -28.99
N ILE A 312 20.20 -10.36 -29.19
CA ILE A 312 20.84 -10.33 -30.51
C ILE A 312 20.23 -11.34 -31.52
N PRO A 313 20.13 -12.67 -31.24
CA PRO A 313 19.49 -13.61 -32.15
C PRO A 313 17.99 -13.34 -32.31
N ILE A 314 17.30 -12.90 -31.26
CA ILE A 314 15.85 -12.67 -31.30
C ILE A 314 15.51 -11.48 -32.20
N PHE A 315 16.19 -10.34 -32.04
CA PHE A 315 16.02 -9.20 -32.93
C PHE A 315 16.48 -9.51 -34.36
N SER A 316 17.52 -10.33 -34.55
CA SER A 316 17.91 -10.81 -35.88
C SER A 316 16.80 -11.63 -36.56
N ILE A 317 16.13 -12.51 -35.80
CA ILE A 317 14.99 -13.32 -36.27
C ILE A 317 13.75 -12.45 -36.51
N LEU A 318 13.50 -11.45 -35.67
CA LEU A 318 12.44 -10.44 -35.89
C LEU A 318 12.69 -9.65 -37.19
N GLY A 319 13.93 -9.25 -37.47
CA GLY A 319 14.31 -8.59 -38.73
C GLY A 319 14.07 -9.46 -39.95
N PHE A 320 14.40 -10.75 -39.87
CA PHE A 320 14.08 -11.75 -40.91
C PHE A 320 12.57 -11.90 -41.11
N LYS A 321 11.79 -12.03 -40.03
CA LYS A 321 10.32 -12.12 -40.07
C LYS A 321 9.72 -10.91 -40.75
N ALA A 322 10.09 -9.69 -40.31
CA ALA A 322 9.56 -8.45 -40.85
C ALA A 322 9.90 -8.27 -42.34
N LEU A 323 11.14 -8.58 -42.76
CA LEU A 323 11.53 -8.54 -44.17
C LEU A 323 10.75 -9.57 -45.01
N SER A 324 10.63 -10.81 -44.55
CA SER A 324 9.86 -11.84 -45.25
C SER A 324 8.38 -11.47 -45.38
N SER A 325 7.75 -10.98 -44.32
CA SER A 325 6.35 -10.53 -44.35
C SER A 325 6.15 -9.26 -45.20
N TYR A 326 7.15 -8.37 -45.27
CA TYR A 326 7.16 -7.23 -46.19
C TYR A 326 7.19 -7.70 -47.65
N ASN A 327 8.09 -8.61 -48.01
CA ASN A 327 8.16 -9.18 -49.36
C ASN A 327 6.88 -9.95 -49.72
N GLU A 328 6.29 -10.73 -48.82
CA GLU A 328 4.99 -11.39 -49.02
C GLU A 328 3.86 -10.38 -49.29
N CYS A 329 3.83 -9.26 -48.54
CA CYS A 329 2.88 -8.18 -48.73
C CYS A 329 3.04 -7.50 -50.10
N VAL A 330 4.27 -7.14 -50.47
CA VAL A 330 4.58 -6.51 -51.77
C VAL A 330 4.26 -7.46 -52.93
N ASN A 331 4.67 -8.73 -52.87
CA ASN A 331 4.35 -9.71 -53.91
C ASN A 331 2.84 -9.95 -54.05
N SER A 332 2.07 -9.92 -52.96
CA SER A 332 0.60 -9.98 -53.03
C SER A 332 0.01 -8.78 -53.80
N ASN A 333 0.55 -7.58 -53.61
CA ASN A 333 0.14 -6.39 -54.38
C ASN A 333 0.61 -6.45 -55.84
N ILE A 334 1.82 -6.95 -56.10
CA ILE A 334 2.34 -7.17 -57.46
C ILE A 334 1.40 -8.10 -58.22
N ILE A 335 1.03 -9.26 -57.67
CA ILE A 335 0.12 -10.21 -58.32
C ILE A 335 -1.24 -9.57 -58.60
N LYS A 336 -1.81 -8.81 -57.64
CA LYS A 336 -3.06 -8.05 -57.86
C LYS A 336 -2.95 -7.06 -59.03
N LEU A 337 -1.86 -6.30 -59.11
CA LEU A 337 -1.62 -5.33 -60.19
C LEU A 337 -1.40 -6.02 -61.54
N THR A 338 -0.57 -7.06 -61.59
CA THR A 338 -0.29 -7.86 -62.79
C THR A 338 -1.58 -8.45 -63.36
N ASN A 339 -2.45 -9.02 -62.51
CA ASN A 339 -3.75 -9.55 -62.91
C ASN A 339 -4.74 -8.45 -63.35
N ALA A 340 -4.71 -7.27 -62.73
CA ALA A 340 -5.62 -6.18 -63.07
C ALA A 340 -5.29 -5.51 -64.41
N PHE A 341 -4.00 -5.42 -64.74
CA PHE A 341 -3.50 -4.78 -65.96
C PHE A 341 -3.07 -5.79 -67.04
N ASN A 342 -3.20 -7.11 -66.79
CA ASN A 342 -2.80 -8.22 -67.67
C ASN A 342 -1.36 -8.11 -68.19
N PHE A 343 -0.42 -7.75 -67.31
CA PHE A 343 1.00 -7.78 -67.67
C PHE A 343 1.55 -9.22 -67.64
N PRO A 344 2.59 -9.52 -68.44
CA PRO A 344 3.35 -10.76 -68.28
C PRO A 344 4.01 -10.82 -66.90
N ASP A 345 4.11 -12.02 -66.34
CA ASP A 345 4.89 -12.29 -65.14
C ASP A 345 6.32 -11.75 -65.27
N MET A 346 6.91 -11.34 -64.14
CA MET A 346 8.25 -10.71 -64.04
C MET A 346 8.40 -9.29 -64.61
N ASN A 347 7.37 -8.68 -65.22
CA ASN A 347 7.46 -7.28 -65.66
C ASN A 347 7.42 -6.28 -64.48
N ILE A 348 6.63 -6.60 -63.44
CA ILE A 348 6.63 -5.92 -62.15
C ILE A 348 7.38 -6.81 -61.14
N THR A 349 8.36 -6.23 -60.46
CA THR A 349 9.28 -6.88 -59.50
C THR A 349 9.36 -6.05 -58.21
N GLU A 350 9.87 -6.63 -57.13
CA GLU A 350 10.02 -5.93 -55.84
C GLU A 350 10.78 -4.59 -55.97
N GLU A 351 11.83 -4.53 -56.79
CA GLU A 351 12.65 -3.32 -57.01
C GLU A 351 11.96 -2.22 -57.85
N ASN A 352 11.02 -2.58 -58.72
CA ASN A 352 10.35 -1.64 -59.63
C ASN A 352 8.90 -1.32 -59.22
N TYR A 353 8.36 -2.03 -58.23
CA TYR A 353 6.99 -1.89 -57.72
C TYR A 353 6.59 -0.46 -57.38
N GLU A 354 7.38 0.28 -56.59
CA GLU A 354 7.04 1.65 -56.21
C GLU A 354 6.97 2.60 -57.43
N LYS A 355 7.85 2.39 -58.42
CA LYS A 355 7.88 3.20 -59.65
C LYS A 355 6.65 2.92 -60.51
N TRP A 356 6.24 1.66 -60.63
CA TRP A 356 5.00 1.28 -61.31
C TRP A 356 3.76 1.78 -60.58
N LEU A 357 3.72 1.68 -59.25
CA LEU A 357 2.62 2.19 -58.43
C LEU A 357 2.46 3.72 -58.58
N ALA A 358 3.57 4.46 -58.57
CA ALA A 358 3.59 5.90 -58.85
C ALA A 358 3.18 6.23 -60.30
N TYR A 359 3.57 5.40 -61.28
CA TYR A 359 3.17 5.57 -62.67
C TYR A 359 1.66 5.36 -62.88
N PHE A 360 1.10 4.25 -62.37
CA PHE A 360 -0.33 3.94 -62.54
C PHE A 360 -1.24 4.95 -61.83
N SER A 361 -0.84 5.40 -60.63
CA SER A 361 -1.61 6.37 -59.83
C SER A 361 -1.61 7.78 -60.44
N ASN A 362 -0.55 8.18 -61.13
CA ASN A 362 -0.42 9.53 -61.70
C ASN A 362 -0.85 9.62 -63.18
N HIS A 363 -0.78 8.53 -63.96
CA HIS A 363 -0.94 8.62 -65.42
C HIS A 363 -1.97 7.69 -66.06
N THR A 364 -2.26 6.50 -65.52
CA THR A 364 -2.91 5.44 -66.34
C THR A 364 -4.31 5.01 -65.92
N SER A 365 -4.71 5.09 -64.64
CA SER A 365 -6.12 5.12 -64.17
C SER A 365 -6.20 5.03 -62.63
N PRO A 366 -6.39 6.14 -61.88
CA PRO A 366 -6.44 6.08 -60.42
C PRO A 366 -7.62 5.26 -59.88
N HIS A 367 -8.79 5.33 -60.51
CA HIS A 367 -10.01 4.60 -60.11
C HIS A 367 -9.84 3.07 -60.11
N VAL A 368 -8.99 2.52 -60.99
CA VAL A 368 -8.71 1.07 -61.03
C VAL A 368 -7.90 0.63 -59.81
N ILE A 369 -6.97 1.48 -59.34
CA ILE A 369 -6.13 1.22 -58.16
C ILE A 369 -6.95 1.31 -56.88
N GLU A 370 -7.86 2.29 -56.79
CA GLU A 370 -8.76 2.46 -55.65
C GLU A 370 -9.65 1.23 -55.44
N ASN A 371 -10.15 0.64 -56.54
CA ASN A 371 -10.93 -0.60 -56.53
C ASN A 371 -10.12 -1.87 -56.17
N LEU A 372 -8.77 -1.85 -56.24
CA LEU A 372 -7.94 -3.05 -56.05
C LEU A 372 -7.62 -3.36 -54.58
N HIS A 373 -7.91 -2.43 -53.67
CA HIS A 373 -7.66 -2.54 -52.22
C HIS A 373 -6.26 -3.13 -51.93
N LEU A 374 -5.22 -2.44 -52.41
CA LEU A 374 -3.83 -2.81 -52.18
C LEU A 374 -3.48 -2.70 -50.70
N LYS A 375 -2.67 -3.65 -50.19
CA LYS A 375 -2.22 -3.64 -48.78
C LYS A 375 -1.14 -2.58 -48.58
N THR A 376 -1.19 -1.85 -47.47
CA THR A 376 -0.12 -0.92 -47.06
C THR A 376 1.04 -1.72 -46.45
N CYS A 377 2.11 -1.92 -47.20
CA CYS A 377 3.28 -2.67 -46.75
C CYS A 377 4.33 -1.72 -46.17
N ASN A 378 4.42 -1.61 -44.84
CA ASN A 378 5.41 -0.77 -44.16
C ASN A 378 6.34 -1.62 -43.29
N LEU A 379 7.62 -1.67 -43.63
CA LEU A 379 8.63 -2.45 -42.91
C LEU A 379 8.81 -1.99 -41.45
N GLN A 380 8.75 -0.68 -41.18
CA GLN A 380 8.92 -0.16 -39.82
C GLN A 380 7.72 -0.54 -38.93
N GLU A 381 6.52 -0.55 -39.48
CA GLU A 381 5.32 -1.01 -38.77
C GLU A 381 5.38 -2.51 -38.46
N LEU A 382 5.83 -3.33 -39.42
CA LEU A 382 6.07 -4.77 -39.22
C LEU A 382 7.19 -5.07 -38.19
N LEU A 383 8.11 -4.13 -37.97
CA LEU A 383 9.15 -4.21 -36.92
C LEU A 383 8.65 -3.71 -35.56
N ASP A 384 7.80 -2.68 -35.52
CA ASP A 384 7.19 -2.17 -34.28
C ASP A 384 6.03 -3.10 -33.80
N GLN A 385 5.47 -3.97 -34.65
CA GLN A 385 4.49 -5.00 -34.29
C GLN A 385 5.10 -6.10 -33.39
N SER A 386 5.09 -5.87 -32.08
CA SER A 386 5.55 -6.81 -31.05
C SER A 386 4.39 -7.60 -30.41
N ALA A 387 4.56 -8.91 -30.19
CA ALA A 387 3.70 -9.66 -29.29
C ALA A 387 4.23 -9.59 -27.85
N SER A 388 3.35 -9.33 -26.88
CA SER A 388 3.72 -9.18 -25.47
C SER A 388 3.87 -10.53 -24.75
N GLY A 389 4.76 -10.57 -23.76
CA GLY A 389 4.91 -11.71 -22.84
C GLY A 389 5.15 -13.06 -23.53
N THR A 390 4.17 -13.97 -23.39
CA THR A 390 4.22 -15.34 -23.92
C THR A 390 4.09 -15.39 -25.44
N GLY A 391 3.44 -14.41 -26.06
CA GLY A 391 3.25 -14.34 -27.51
C GLY A 391 4.57 -14.26 -28.29
N LEU A 392 5.63 -13.66 -27.73
CA LEU A 392 6.93 -13.58 -28.42
C LEU A 392 7.52 -14.98 -28.69
N ALA A 393 7.35 -15.93 -27.77
CA ALA A 393 7.89 -17.29 -27.91
C ALA A 393 6.94 -18.26 -28.63
N PHE A 394 5.63 -18.20 -28.34
CA PHE A 394 4.65 -19.16 -28.87
C PHE A 394 4.00 -18.73 -30.20
N ILE A 395 4.09 -17.44 -30.56
CA ILE A 395 3.56 -16.89 -31.81
C ILE A 395 4.70 -16.36 -32.70
N VAL A 396 5.44 -15.36 -32.24
CA VAL A 396 6.37 -14.63 -33.12
C VAL A 396 7.59 -15.46 -33.51
N PHE A 397 8.17 -16.20 -32.57
CA PHE A 397 9.31 -17.07 -32.83
C PHE A 397 8.92 -18.31 -33.66
N THR A 398 7.79 -18.95 -33.38
CA THR A 398 7.26 -20.11 -34.11
C THR A 398 6.91 -19.75 -35.55
N GLU A 399 6.29 -18.59 -35.79
CA GLU A 399 6.04 -18.04 -37.13
C GLU A 399 7.33 -17.77 -37.92
N ALA A 400 8.40 -17.34 -37.24
CA ALA A 400 9.70 -17.20 -37.88
C ALA A 400 10.40 -18.55 -38.15
N VAL A 401 10.21 -19.54 -37.28
CA VAL A 401 10.80 -20.89 -37.40
C VAL A 401 10.23 -21.68 -38.57
N ILE A 402 8.92 -21.60 -38.84
CA ILE A 402 8.32 -22.28 -40.01
C ILE A 402 8.87 -21.74 -41.34
N LYS A 403 9.32 -20.48 -41.37
CA LYS A 403 9.99 -19.87 -42.52
C LYS A 403 11.45 -20.27 -42.70
N MET A 404 12.02 -21.08 -41.79
CA MET A 404 13.40 -21.57 -41.89
C MET A 404 13.46 -23.02 -42.41
N PRO A 405 14.40 -23.36 -43.30
CA PRO A 405 14.64 -24.75 -43.70
C PRO A 405 15.02 -25.61 -42.49
N GLY A 406 14.40 -26.79 -42.39
CA GLY A 406 14.56 -27.68 -41.24
C GLY A 406 13.83 -27.20 -39.97
N SER A 407 12.70 -26.50 -40.13
CA SER A 407 11.86 -25.90 -39.08
C SER A 407 11.72 -26.77 -37.81
N GLN A 408 11.49 -28.08 -37.95
CA GLN A 408 11.40 -29.04 -36.84
C GLN A 408 12.60 -29.01 -35.89
N VAL A 409 13.83 -28.99 -36.42
CA VAL A 409 15.06 -29.03 -35.62
C VAL A 409 15.19 -27.76 -34.79
N TRP A 410 14.88 -26.62 -35.39
CA TRP A 410 14.87 -25.32 -34.71
C TRP A 410 13.78 -25.26 -33.63
N ALA A 411 12.58 -25.78 -33.90
CA ALA A 411 11.50 -25.88 -32.91
C ALA A 411 11.90 -26.75 -31.70
N VAL A 412 12.40 -27.96 -31.94
CA VAL A 412 12.87 -28.87 -30.88
C VAL A 412 13.95 -28.22 -30.01
N LEU A 413 14.99 -27.64 -30.63
CA LEU A 413 16.07 -26.95 -29.91
C LEU A 413 15.57 -25.75 -29.11
N PHE A 414 14.67 -24.95 -29.65
CA PHE A 414 14.12 -23.78 -28.97
C PHE A 414 13.30 -24.16 -27.74
N PHE A 415 12.36 -25.09 -27.87
CA PHE A 415 11.49 -25.46 -26.74
C PHE A 415 12.24 -26.22 -25.64
N ILE A 416 13.20 -27.10 -25.97
CA ILE A 416 14.02 -27.74 -24.94
C ILE A 416 14.98 -26.76 -24.24
N MET A 417 15.47 -25.73 -24.94
CA MET A 417 16.21 -24.60 -24.32
C MET A 417 15.32 -23.81 -23.34
N LEU A 418 14.12 -23.42 -23.75
CA LEU A 418 13.18 -22.71 -22.87
C LEU A 418 12.81 -23.56 -21.65
N PHE A 419 12.59 -24.87 -21.84
CA PHE A 419 12.29 -25.79 -20.74
C PHE A 419 13.43 -25.84 -19.72
N SER A 420 14.68 -25.96 -20.22
CA SER A 420 15.90 -25.96 -19.41
C SER A 420 16.10 -24.67 -18.60
N LEU A 421 15.79 -23.51 -19.20
CA LEU A 421 15.87 -22.21 -18.53
C LEU A 421 14.82 -22.10 -17.41
N GLY A 422 13.55 -22.35 -17.70
CA GLY A 422 12.49 -22.23 -16.69
C GLY A 422 12.64 -23.27 -15.57
N LEU A 423 13.12 -24.48 -15.87
CA LEU A 423 13.41 -25.50 -14.87
C LEU A 423 14.49 -25.05 -13.88
N SER A 424 15.52 -24.35 -14.36
CA SER A 424 16.58 -23.76 -13.50
C SER A 424 16.02 -22.69 -12.56
N SER A 425 15.14 -21.81 -13.06
CA SER A 425 14.45 -20.82 -12.23
C SER A 425 13.52 -21.46 -11.19
N MET A 426 12.84 -22.55 -11.55
CA MET A 426 11.95 -23.29 -10.64
C MET A 426 12.68 -23.90 -9.44
N PHE A 427 13.97 -24.27 -9.56
CA PHE A 427 14.76 -24.75 -8.43
C PHE A 427 14.92 -23.67 -7.34
N GLY A 428 15.17 -22.42 -7.70
CA GLY A 428 15.28 -21.34 -6.72
C GLY A 428 13.95 -20.91 -6.11
N ASN A 429 12.87 -20.92 -6.89
CA ASN A 429 11.51 -20.70 -6.37
C ASN A 429 11.14 -21.77 -5.35
N LEU A 430 11.40 -23.04 -5.65
CA LEU A 430 11.06 -24.15 -4.76
C LEU A 430 11.95 -24.20 -3.51
N GLU A 431 13.23 -23.84 -3.59
CA GLU A 431 14.09 -23.67 -2.41
C GLU A 431 13.63 -22.49 -1.55
N GLY A 432 13.21 -21.37 -2.16
CA GLY A 432 12.57 -20.24 -1.50
C GLY A 432 11.26 -20.56 -0.76
N VAL A 433 10.62 -21.70 -1.07
CA VAL A 433 9.46 -22.24 -0.35
C VAL A 433 9.85 -23.33 0.65
N LEU A 434 10.72 -24.28 0.26
CA LEU A 434 11.10 -25.41 1.10
C LEU A 434 11.92 -24.96 2.32
N THR A 435 12.96 -24.13 2.15
CA THR A 435 13.83 -23.77 3.28
C THR A 435 13.05 -23.05 4.38
N PRO A 436 12.19 -22.05 4.10
CA PRO A 436 11.39 -21.41 5.16
C PRO A 436 10.38 -22.32 5.84
N LEU A 437 9.82 -23.32 5.15
CA LEU A 437 8.94 -24.33 5.75
C LEU A 437 9.69 -25.29 6.67
N LEU A 438 10.94 -25.62 6.34
CA LEU A 438 11.83 -26.40 7.20
C LEU A 438 12.29 -25.59 8.43
N ASP A 439 12.70 -24.32 8.24
CA ASP A 439 13.08 -23.37 9.31
C ASP A 439 11.94 -23.11 10.32
N LEU A 440 10.67 -23.36 9.94
CA LEU A 440 9.49 -23.22 10.80
C LEU A 440 9.09 -24.52 11.53
N ASP A 441 9.88 -25.60 11.42
CA ASP A 441 9.58 -26.93 11.97
C ASP A 441 8.21 -27.50 11.52
N LEU A 442 7.69 -27.08 10.36
CA LEU A 442 6.39 -27.53 9.86
C LEU A 442 6.41 -28.95 9.28
N LYS A 443 7.60 -29.51 9.04
CA LYS A 443 7.78 -30.90 8.60
C LYS A 443 7.56 -31.85 9.79
N PRO A 444 6.55 -32.74 9.78
CA PRO A 444 6.40 -33.75 10.83
C PRO A 444 7.64 -34.66 10.89
N LYS A 445 8.12 -34.96 12.11
CA LYS A 445 9.34 -35.77 12.29
C LYS A 445 9.26 -37.17 11.67
N CYS A 446 8.05 -37.71 11.49
CA CYS A 446 7.79 -39.00 10.86
C CYS A 446 7.92 -38.98 9.32
N ILE A 447 8.06 -37.81 8.68
CA ILE A 447 8.07 -37.67 7.22
C ILE A 447 9.50 -37.33 6.72
N PRO A 448 10.05 -38.10 5.77
CA PRO A 448 11.35 -37.79 5.15
C PRO A 448 11.25 -36.56 4.22
N LYS A 449 12.37 -35.93 3.92
CA LYS A 449 12.43 -34.64 3.18
C LYS A 449 11.82 -34.78 1.77
N GLU A 450 12.05 -35.93 1.15
CA GLU A 450 11.57 -36.32 -0.17
C GLU A 450 10.04 -36.28 -0.24
N ILE A 451 9.35 -36.93 0.70
CA ILE A 451 7.88 -36.97 0.74
C ILE A 451 7.30 -35.58 1.06
N PHE A 452 7.93 -34.82 1.94
CA PHE A 452 7.50 -33.44 2.24
C PHE A 452 7.62 -32.53 1.01
N THR A 453 8.70 -32.68 0.24
CA THR A 453 8.92 -31.98 -1.04
C THR A 453 7.86 -32.37 -2.08
N GLY A 454 7.55 -33.66 -2.19
CA GLY A 454 6.50 -34.18 -3.06
C GLY A 454 5.11 -33.63 -2.71
N LEU A 455 4.81 -33.49 -1.40
CA LEU A 455 3.56 -32.88 -0.94
C LEU A 455 3.45 -31.41 -1.32
N ILE A 456 4.53 -30.63 -1.22
CA ILE A 456 4.56 -29.22 -1.67
C ILE A 456 4.30 -29.13 -3.18
N CYS A 457 4.96 -29.97 -3.98
CA CYS A 457 4.75 -30.03 -5.44
C CYS A 457 3.31 -30.45 -5.79
N LEU A 458 2.72 -31.39 -5.05
CA LEU A 458 1.33 -31.84 -5.24
C LEU A 458 0.32 -30.73 -4.93
N VAL A 459 0.51 -29.99 -3.83
CA VAL A 459 -0.34 -28.83 -3.49
C VAL A 459 -0.20 -27.75 -4.57
N ALA A 460 1.02 -27.48 -5.03
CA ALA A 460 1.27 -26.50 -6.09
C ALA A 460 0.64 -26.92 -7.43
N PHE A 461 0.70 -28.20 -7.80
CA PHE A 461 0.01 -28.76 -8.96
C PHE A 461 -1.51 -28.55 -8.87
N ILE A 462 -2.14 -28.89 -7.74
CA ILE A 462 -3.59 -28.74 -7.55
C ILE A 462 -4.02 -27.27 -7.68
N VAL A 463 -3.27 -26.33 -7.10
CA VAL A 463 -3.57 -24.89 -7.23
C VAL A 463 -3.35 -24.39 -8.65
N ALA A 464 -2.33 -24.88 -9.36
CA ALA A 464 -2.01 -24.48 -10.73
C ALA A 464 -3.02 -24.97 -11.79
N LEU A 465 -3.95 -25.86 -11.45
CA LEU A 465 -5.03 -26.30 -12.36
C LEU A 465 -5.93 -25.14 -12.85
N ILE A 466 -6.01 -24.02 -12.13
CA ILE A 466 -6.74 -22.83 -12.59
C ILE A 466 -6.21 -22.31 -13.93
N PHE A 467 -4.93 -22.47 -14.21
CA PHE A 467 -4.31 -22.01 -15.45
C PHE A 467 -4.49 -22.97 -16.64
N THR A 468 -5.07 -24.17 -16.43
CA THR A 468 -5.40 -25.13 -17.49
C THR A 468 -6.87 -25.07 -17.93
N MET A 469 -7.64 -24.13 -17.40
CA MET A 469 -8.99 -23.78 -17.87
C MET A 469 -8.90 -22.94 -19.17
N GLY A 470 -9.98 -22.85 -19.95
CA GLY A 470 -9.98 -21.98 -21.15
C GLY A 470 -9.83 -20.48 -20.85
N SER A 471 -10.12 -20.03 -19.63
CA SER A 471 -9.80 -18.67 -19.15
C SER A 471 -8.40 -18.57 -18.51
N GLY A 472 -7.63 -19.66 -18.50
CA GLY A 472 -6.38 -19.81 -17.76
C GLY A 472 -5.23 -18.90 -18.20
N ASN A 473 -5.17 -18.52 -19.49
CA ASN A 473 -4.19 -17.55 -19.98
C ASN A 473 -4.42 -16.16 -19.37
N TYR A 474 -5.68 -15.73 -19.20
CA TYR A 474 -6.00 -14.46 -18.54
C TYR A 474 -5.64 -14.49 -17.05
N TRP A 475 -5.86 -15.62 -16.36
CA TRP A 475 -5.40 -15.82 -14.99
C TRP A 475 -3.88 -15.77 -14.86
N LEU A 476 -3.14 -16.37 -15.80
CA LEU A 476 -1.69 -16.32 -15.80
C LEU A 476 -1.16 -14.89 -16.00
N ALA A 477 -1.77 -14.11 -16.89
CA ALA A 477 -1.43 -12.70 -17.09
C ALA A 477 -1.65 -11.86 -15.82
N ILE A 478 -2.77 -12.06 -15.11
CA ILE A 478 -3.03 -11.42 -13.80
C ILE A 478 -1.92 -11.76 -12.79
N PHE A 479 -1.58 -13.05 -12.63
CA PHE A 479 -0.55 -13.46 -11.66
C PHE A 479 0.83 -12.87 -12.02
N ASN A 480 1.23 -12.93 -13.29
CA ASN A 480 2.50 -12.37 -13.76
C ASN A 480 2.61 -10.85 -13.50
N ASN A 481 1.54 -10.10 -13.75
CA ASN A 481 1.56 -8.64 -13.68
C ASN A 481 1.44 -8.10 -12.23
N TYR A 482 0.64 -8.73 -11.37
CA TYR A 482 0.37 -8.23 -10.01
C TYR A 482 1.24 -8.87 -8.91
N VAL A 483 1.68 -10.13 -9.06
CA VAL A 483 2.54 -10.80 -8.06
C VAL A 483 4.01 -10.39 -8.23
N GLY A 484 4.47 -10.28 -9.48
CA GLY A 484 5.88 -10.00 -9.83
C GLY A 484 6.29 -8.53 -9.78
N SER A 485 5.48 -7.65 -9.19
CA SER A 485 5.68 -6.19 -9.20
C SER A 485 5.70 -5.60 -7.78
N LEU A 486 4.54 -5.16 -7.27
CA LEU A 486 4.42 -4.48 -5.98
C LEU A 486 5.00 -5.28 -4.79
N PRO A 487 4.76 -6.60 -4.65
CA PRO A 487 5.31 -7.38 -3.53
C PRO A 487 6.84 -7.35 -3.46
N LEU A 488 7.53 -7.50 -4.60
CA LEU A 488 9.00 -7.56 -4.63
C LEU A 488 9.63 -6.23 -4.21
N LEU A 489 9.10 -5.11 -4.70
CA LEU A 489 9.54 -3.76 -4.29
C LEU A 489 9.38 -3.52 -2.78
N VAL A 490 8.23 -3.92 -2.23
CA VAL A 490 7.94 -3.76 -0.79
C VAL A 490 8.86 -4.66 0.06
N ILE A 491 9.05 -5.92 -0.33
CA ILE A 491 9.92 -6.85 0.40
C ILE A 491 11.38 -6.34 0.35
N ALA A 492 11.92 -6.02 -0.84
CA ALA A 492 13.28 -5.51 -0.99
C ALA A 492 13.55 -4.25 -0.16
N PHE A 493 12.58 -3.32 -0.08
CA PHE A 493 12.66 -2.14 0.78
C PHE A 493 12.74 -2.51 2.27
N PHE A 494 11.98 -3.50 2.74
CA PHE A 494 12.09 -3.97 4.11
C PHE A 494 13.38 -4.76 4.37
N GLU A 495 13.90 -5.53 3.41
CA GLU A 495 15.17 -6.26 3.54
C GLU A 495 16.36 -5.32 3.71
N ILE A 496 16.50 -4.31 2.82
CA ILE A 496 17.60 -3.33 2.94
C ILE A 496 17.46 -2.47 4.21
N THR A 497 16.24 -2.14 4.59
CA THR A 497 15.97 -1.43 5.85
C THR A 497 16.37 -2.29 7.07
N ALA A 498 16.05 -3.58 7.03
CA ALA A 498 16.39 -4.54 8.08
C ALA A 498 17.90 -4.71 8.26
N VAL A 499 18.66 -4.92 7.19
CA VAL A 499 20.13 -5.11 7.29
C VAL A 499 20.84 -3.79 7.66
N ILE A 500 20.52 -2.69 7.00
CA ILE A 500 21.32 -1.47 7.12
C ILE A 500 20.94 -0.62 8.34
N TYR A 501 19.65 -0.55 8.71
CA TYR A 501 19.17 0.31 9.79
C TYR A 501 18.81 -0.45 11.08
N ILE A 502 18.41 -1.72 11.01
CA ILE A 502 18.02 -2.51 12.20
C ILE A 502 19.18 -3.39 12.69
N TYR A 503 19.81 -4.18 11.82
CA TYR A 503 21.01 -4.95 12.15
C TYR A 503 22.24 -4.05 12.33
N GLY A 504 22.32 -3.00 11.48
CA GLY A 504 23.27 -1.90 11.57
C GLY A 504 24.39 -2.01 10.53
N GLY A 505 24.43 -1.07 9.58
CA GLY A 505 25.35 -1.09 8.46
C GLY A 505 26.85 -1.04 8.81
N THR A 506 27.23 -0.61 10.01
CA THR A 506 28.62 -0.76 10.50
C THR A 506 28.92 -2.21 10.83
N ARG A 507 28.07 -2.84 11.65
CA ARG A 507 28.18 -4.26 12.01
C ARG A 507 28.19 -5.15 10.77
N PHE A 508 27.29 -4.89 9.83
CA PHE A 508 27.27 -5.62 8.54
C PHE A 508 28.57 -5.44 7.74
N SER A 509 29.20 -4.26 7.78
CA SER A 509 30.51 -4.03 7.15
C SER A 509 31.64 -4.79 7.89
N ASP A 510 31.55 -4.91 9.21
CA ASP A 510 32.48 -5.69 10.04
C ASP A 510 32.34 -7.21 9.78
N ASP A 511 31.10 -7.68 9.59
CA ASP A 511 30.80 -9.07 9.22
C ASP A 511 31.31 -9.40 7.81
N ILE A 512 31.17 -8.49 6.84
CA ILE A 512 31.76 -8.65 5.49
C ILE A 512 33.29 -8.69 5.58
N GLU A 513 33.91 -7.78 6.34
CA GLU A 513 35.37 -7.79 6.57
C GLU A 513 35.85 -9.12 7.14
N TRP A 514 35.10 -9.71 8.07
CA TRP A 514 35.40 -11.02 8.64
C TRP A 514 35.21 -12.20 7.64
N MET A 515 34.25 -12.11 6.72
CA MET A 515 34.00 -13.13 5.69
C MET A 515 34.98 -13.07 4.51
N THR A 516 35.29 -11.87 4.00
CA THR A 516 36.06 -11.67 2.76
C THR A 516 37.51 -11.22 3.00
N GLY A 517 37.83 -10.80 4.23
CA GLY A 517 39.13 -10.20 4.59
C GLY A 517 39.28 -8.72 4.21
N ARG A 518 38.22 -8.05 3.71
CA ARG A 518 38.26 -6.63 3.31
C ARG A 518 36.93 -5.94 3.64
N ARG A 519 36.98 -4.68 4.10
CA ARG A 519 35.76 -3.87 4.25
C ARG A 519 35.14 -3.54 2.90
N PRO A 520 33.80 -3.43 2.83
CA PRO A 520 33.11 -2.96 1.63
C PRO A 520 33.51 -1.52 1.30
N ASN A 521 33.86 -1.29 0.03
CA ASN A 521 34.24 0.00 -0.54
C ASN A 521 33.15 1.09 -0.36
N LEU A 522 33.54 2.36 -0.55
CA LEU A 522 32.65 3.51 -0.41
C LEU A 522 31.39 3.40 -1.29
N TYR A 523 31.51 2.84 -2.50
CA TYR A 523 30.39 2.54 -3.39
C TYR A 523 29.30 1.71 -2.70
N TRP A 524 29.65 0.52 -2.17
CA TRP A 524 28.71 -0.35 -1.47
C TRP A 524 28.10 0.33 -0.24
N GLN A 525 28.90 1.09 0.52
CA GLN A 525 28.40 1.83 1.68
C GLN A 525 27.42 2.96 1.30
N ALA A 526 27.62 3.62 0.16
CA ALA A 526 26.76 4.68 -0.33
C ALA A 526 25.45 4.14 -0.94
N THR A 527 25.53 3.06 -1.72
CA THR A 527 24.34 2.40 -2.28
C THR A 527 23.43 1.87 -1.18
N TRP A 528 23.98 1.07 -0.26
CA TRP A 528 23.21 0.50 0.84
C TRP A 528 22.60 1.52 1.82
N ARG A 529 23.30 2.62 2.12
CA ARG A 529 22.82 3.61 3.12
C ARG A 529 21.92 4.69 2.56
N VAL A 530 21.99 4.99 1.26
CA VAL A 530 21.29 6.15 0.69
C VAL A 530 20.67 5.84 -0.66
N ILE A 531 21.45 5.39 -1.65
CA ILE A 531 21.00 5.39 -3.05
C ILE A 531 19.90 4.33 -3.26
N SER A 532 20.16 3.06 -2.93
CA SER A 532 19.21 1.98 -3.17
C SER A 532 17.91 2.13 -2.37
N PRO A 533 17.91 2.47 -1.06
CA PRO A 533 16.68 2.75 -0.31
C PRO A 533 15.88 3.93 -0.87
N LEU A 534 16.55 4.97 -1.40
CA LEU A 534 15.89 6.12 -2.00
C LEU A 534 15.29 5.78 -3.37
N MET A 535 16.00 5.04 -4.23
CA MET A 535 15.47 4.60 -5.52
C MET A 535 14.27 3.67 -5.33
N LEU A 536 14.38 2.66 -4.45
CA LEU A 536 13.26 1.78 -4.07
C LEU A 536 12.01 2.58 -3.65
N LEU A 537 12.19 3.61 -2.82
CA LEU A 537 11.09 4.48 -2.39
C LEU A 537 10.50 5.31 -3.55
N VAL A 538 11.33 5.84 -4.45
CA VAL A 538 10.87 6.59 -5.64
C VAL A 538 10.14 5.68 -6.61
N VAL A 539 10.67 4.49 -6.90
CA VAL A 539 10.05 3.48 -7.79
C VAL A 539 8.72 3.00 -7.20
N PHE A 540 8.65 2.74 -5.89
CA PHE A 540 7.41 2.42 -5.19
C PHE A 540 6.35 3.53 -5.29
N LEU A 541 6.74 4.79 -5.04
CA LEU A 541 5.83 5.93 -5.15
C LEU A 541 5.36 6.15 -6.59
N ALA A 542 6.26 6.01 -7.58
CA ALA A 542 5.92 6.10 -9.00
C ALA A 542 4.92 5.00 -9.42
N TYR A 543 5.16 3.75 -9.01
CA TYR A 543 4.25 2.63 -9.25
C TYR A 543 2.85 2.91 -8.70
N VAL A 544 2.74 3.39 -7.45
CA VAL A 544 1.45 3.73 -6.83
C VAL A 544 0.76 4.89 -7.54
N VAL A 545 1.50 5.88 -8.06
CA VAL A 545 0.91 6.99 -8.82
C VAL A 545 0.40 6.54 -10.19
N VAL A 546 1.15 5.72 -10.93
CA VAL A 546 0.74 5.18 -12.23
C VAL A 546 -0.51 4.30 -12.08
N GLN A 547 -0.49 3.35 -11.13
CA GLN A 547 -1.63 2.47 -10.84
C GLN A 547 -2.87 3.20 -10.28
N ALA A 548 -2.73 4.45 -9.82
CA ALA A 548 -3.86 5.28 -9.42
C ALA A 548 -4.47 6.11 -10.58
N GLN A 549 -3.83 6.11 -11.76
CA GLN A 549 -4.26 6.87 -12.94
C GLN A 549 -4.85 5.97 -14.04
N GLU A 550 -4.38 4.73 -14.15
CA GLU A 550 -4.82 3.79 -15.20
C GLU A 550 -6.00 2.92 -14.74
N ASN A 551 -6.97 2.71 -15.64
CA ASN A 551 -8.03 1.73 -15.44
C ASN A 551 -7.50 0.35 -15.90
N PRO A 552 -7.58 -0.71 -15.09
CA PRO A 552 -6.94 -1.98 -15.42
C PRO A 552 -7.77 -2.75 -16.48
N THR A 553 -7.12 -3.06 -17.59
CA THR A 553 -7.67 -3.78 -18.75
C THR A 553 -6.90 -5.06 -19.07
N TYR A 554 -7.46 -5.91 -19.92
CA TYR A 554 -6.80 -7.09 -20.49
C TYR A 554 -7.18 -7.28 -21.96
N GLU A 555 -6.28 -7.93 -22.70
CA GLU A 555 -6.50 -8.35 -24.09
C GLU A 555 -7.28 -9.68 -24.12
N ALA A 556 -8.38 -9.72 -24.87
CA ALA A 556 -9.24 -10.88 -25.03
C ALA A 556 -9.26 -11.37 -26.49
N TRP A 557 -9.30 -12.70 -26.67
CA TRP A 557 -9.37 -13.33 -27.99
C TRP A 557 -10.81 -13.69 -28.36
N ASN A 558 -11.47 -12.81 -29.10
CA ASN A 558 -12.87 -12.94 -29.50
C ASN A 558 -13.01 -12.97 -31.04
N PRO A 559 -13.34 -14.12 -31.66
CA PRO A 559 -13.50 -14.23 -33.12
C PRO A 559 -14.67 -13.41 -33.70
N ASN A 560 -15.62 -13.04 -32.85
CA ASN A 560 -16.82 -12.27 -33.24
C ASN A 560 -16.59 -10.76 -33.13
N TYR A 561 -15.38 -10.31 -32.80
CA TYR A 561 -15.05 -8.89 -32.69
C TYR A 561 -14.91 -8.25 -34.08
N GLU A 562 -15.48 -7.06 -34.27
CA GLU A 562 -15.55 -6.39 -35.58
C GLU A 562 -14.16 -6.12 -36.21
N ASN A 563 -13.14 -5.87 -35.39
CA ASN A 563 -11.76 -5.62 -35.86
C ASN A 563 -10.84 -6.85 -35.72
N PHE A 564 -11.39 -8.07 -35.63
CA PHE A 564 -10.59 -9.30 -35.65
C PHE A 564 -9.69 -9.35 -36.91
N PRO A 565 -8.38 -9.64 -36.81
CA PRO A 565 -7.69 -10.36 -35.73
C PRO A 565 -7.07 -9.51 -34.60
N ALA A 566 -7.38 -8.21 -34.50
CA ALA A 566 -6.90 -7.41 -33.37
C ALA A 566 -7.54 -7.88 -32.04
N PRO A 567 -6.80 -7.90 -30.92
CA PRO A 567 -7.33 -8.31 -29.62
C PRO A 567 -8.37 -7.30 -29.09
N GLU A 568 -9.44 -7.80 -28.47
CA GLU A 568 -10.47 -6.97 -27.85
C GLU A 568 -10.00 -6.53 -26.45
N ILE A 569 -9.89 -5.22 -26.22
CA ILE A 569 -9.43 -4.69 -24.92
C ILE A 569 -10.64 -4.56 -23.98
N LEU A 570 -10.70 -5.42 -22.96
CA LEU A 570 -11.80 -5.47 -21.99
C LEU A 570 -11.35 -4.98 -20.59
N PRO A 571 -12.22 -4.28 -19.84
CA PRO A 571 -11.97 -3.95 -18.44
C PRO A 571 -12.12 -5.20 -17.55
N TYR A 572 -11.34 -5.30 -16.47
CA TYR A 572 -11.51 -6.40 -15.53
C TYR A 572 -12.86 -6.31 -14.78
N PRO A 573 -13.62 -7.42 -14.65
CA PRO A 573 -14.78 -7.47 -13.77
C PRO A 573 -14.41 -7.13 -12.32
N GLY A 574 -15.29 -6.44 -11.57
CA GLY A 574 -14.98 -5.95 -10.22
C GLY A 574 -14.55 -7.04 -9.22
N TRP A 575 -15.03 -8.27 -9.38
CA TRP A 575 -14.59 -9.42 -8.55
C TRP A 575 -13.19 -9.93 -8.92
N VAL A 576 -12.80 -9.85 -10.20
CA VAL A 576 -11.43 -10.14 -10.65
C VAL A 576 -10.49 -9.06 -10.14
N TYR A 577 -10.88 -7.80 -10.24
CA TYR A 577 -10.09 -6.68 -9.73
C TYR A 577 -9.83 -6.78 -8.21
N ALA A 578 -10.82 -7.22 -7.43
CA ALA A 578 -10.63 -7.53 -6.02
C ALA A 578 -9.59 -8.65 -5.78
N ILE A 579 -9.52 -9.66 -6.66
CA ILE A 579 -8.48 -10.70 -6.61
C ILE A 579 -7.10 -10.13 -6.98
N CYS A 580 -7.00 -9.25 -7.98
CA CYS A 580 -5.75 -8.57 -8.34
C CYS A 580 -5.18 -7.77 -7.14
N ILE A 581 -6.04 -6.99 -6.47
CA ILE A 581 -5.66 -6.27 -5.23
C ILE A 581 -5.23 -7.26 -4.14
N LEU A 582 -5.97 -8.36 -3.94
CA LEU A 582 -5.65 -9.36 -2.92
C LEU A 582 -4.28 -10.02 -3.17
N LEU A 583 -3.98 -10.41 -4.42
CA LEU A 583 -2.71 -11.01 -4.82
C LEU A 583 -1.51 -10.10 -4.55
N ALA A 584 -1.64 -8.79 -4.81
CA ALA A 584 -0.60 -7.81 -4.53
C ALA A 584 -0.49 -7.45 -3.03
N ALA A 585 -1.63 -7.36 -2.33
CA ALA A 585 -1.68 -6.92 -0.94
C ALA A 585 -1.31 -8.02 0.07
N VAL A 586 -1.71 -9.28 -0.14
CA VAL A 586 -1.50 -10.37 0.83
C VAL A 586 -0.02 -10.53 1.22
N PRO A 587 0.95 -10.66 0.28
CA PRO A 587 2.36 -10.77 0.65
C PRO A 587 2.85 -9.56 1.46
N CYS A 588 2.45 -8.36 1.06
CA CYS A 588 2.81 -7.11 1.75
C CYS A 588 2.26 -7.05 3.18
N LEU A 589 1.02 -7.52 3.40
CA LEU A 589 0.35 -7.52 4.71
C LEU A 589 0.92 -8.55 5.69
N LEU A 590 1.58 -9.62 5.22
CA LEU A 590 2.23 -10.60 6.10
C LEU A 590 3.34 -9.98 6.96
N ILE A 591 4.02 -8.94 6.46
CA ILE A 591 5.08 -8.22 7.18
C ILE A 591 4.54 -7.54 8.46
N PRO A 592 3.56 -6.60 8.41
CA PRO A 592 2.98 -6.00 9.61
C PRO A 592 2.16 -6.99 10.45
N LEU A 593 1.49 -7.99 9.85
CA LEU A 593 0.74 -9.00 10.61
C LEU A 593 1.67 -9.88 11.47
N TRP A 594 2.83 -10.28 10.94
CA TRP A 594 3.84 -10.99 11.72
C TRP A 594 4.40 -10.13 12.85
N ALA A 595 4.76 -8.87 12.55
CA ALA A 595 5.25 -7.93 13.55
C ALA A 595 4.21 -7.71 14.68
N LEU A 596 2.92 -7.59 14.33
CA LEU A 596 1.83 -7.50 15.29
C LEU A 596 1.65 -8.78 16.11
N ASN A 597 1.71 -9.97 15.48
CA ASN A 597 1.62 -11.26 16.18
C ASN A 597 2.80 -11.46 17.15
N GLN A 598 4.02 -11.14 16.73
CA GLN A 598 5.20 -11.22 17.59
C GLN A 598 5.18 -10.17 18.69
N PHE A 599 4.63 -8.98 18.42
CA PHE A 599 4.29 -8.04 19.46
C PHE A 599 3.26 -8.64 20.43
N ILE A 600 2.21 -9.32 19.97
CA ILE A 600 1.22 -10.02 20.82
C ILE A 600 1.83 -11.21 21.61
N LYS A 601 2.81 -11.92 21.04
CA LYS A 601 3.57 -12.97 21.75
C LYS A 601 4.51 -12.37 22.79
N PHE A 602 5.24 -11.31 22.46
CA PHE A 602 6.03 -10.53 23.42
C PHE A 602 5.13 -9.95 24.52
N LEU A 603 3.97 -9.40 24.16
CA LEU A 603 2.94 -8.93 25.08
C LEU A 603 2.51 -10.02 26.04
N ARG A 604 2.14 -11.21 25.53
CA ARG A 604 1.72 -12.37 26.33
C ARG A 604 2.84 -12.94 27.17
N LYS A 605 4.04 -13.14 26.61
CA LYS A 605 5.21 -13.65 27.35
C LYS A 605 5.64 -12.64 28.40
N TYR A 606 5.72 -11.36 28.09
CA TYR A 606 5.98 -10.32 29.08
C TYR A 606 4.87 -10.29 30.14
N LEU A 607 3.59 -10.35 29.75
CA LEU A 607 2.47 -10.47 30.69
C LEU A 607 2.57 -11.72 31.57
N ALA A 608 3.08 -12.84 31.05
CA ALA A 608 3.21 -14.13 31.73
C ALA A 608 4.48 -14.20 32.60
N ASP A 609 5.64 -13.78 32.11
CA ASP A 609 6.88 -13.54 32.85
C ASP A 609 6.67 -12.53 33.96
N ARG A 610 5.87 -11.49 33.71
CA ARG A 610 5.49 -10.56 34.76
C ARG A 610 4.37 -11.14 35.60
N LYS A 611 3.50 -12.05 35.14
CA LYS A 611 2.59 -12.85 36.01
C LYS A 611 3.35 -13.80 36.94
N ALA A 612 4.46 -14.38 36.46
CA ALA A 612 5.33 -15.31 37.19
C ALA A 612 6.27 -14.54 38.14
N ARG A 613 6.83 -13.41 37.71
CA ARG A 613 7.45 -12.42 38.61
C ARG A 613 6.42 -11.72 39.51
N ILE A 614 5.12 -11.74 39.21
CA ILE A 614 4.01 -11.38 40.13
C ILE A 614 3.58 -12.60 40.96
N PHE A 615 4.20 -13.77 40.81
CA PHE A 615 3.95 -14.95 41.64
C PHE A 615 5.20 -15.34 42.46
N TYR A 616 6.34 -14.72 42.15
CA TYR A 616 7.58 -14.72 42.95
C TYR A 616 7.82 -13.36 43.64
N ASP A 617 7.53 -12.24 42.96
CA ASP A 617 7.23 -10.92 43.57
C ASP A 617 5.69 -10.70 43.70
N ASN A 618 4.90 -11.78 43.87
CA ASN A 618 3.95 -11.78 45.00
C ASN A 618 4.35 -12.86 45.97
N GLU A 619 4.48 -12.61 47.27
CA GLU A 619 4.13 -11.39 48.05
C GLU A 619 4.67 -10.05 47.48
N GLY A 620 3.79 -9.09 47.11
CA GLY A 620 4.21 -7.73 46.68
C GLY A 620 3.95 -7.20 45.23
N VAL A 621 2.95 -7.68 44.48
CA VAL A 621 2.52 -7.34 43.08
C VAL A 621 3.43 -6.44 42.22
N GLY A 622 4.14 -7.08 41.28
CA GLY A 622 4.92 -6.44 40.20
C GLY A 622 4.26 -6.08 38.85
N LEU A 623 2.91 -6.05 38.68
CA LEU A 623 2.12 -5.52 37.51
C LEU A 623 2.13 -6.25 36.13
N ARG A 624 0.98 -6.45 35.45
CA ARG A 624 0.62 -5.85 34.12
C ARG A 624 1.55 -5.96 32.86
N TRP A 625 0.97 -5.78 31.67
CA TRP A 625 1.42 -4.81 30.63
C TRP A 625 0.43 -4.67 29.47
N LEU A 626 0.41 -3.47 28.85
CA LEU A 626 0.07 -3.16 27.45
C LEU A 626 -1.41 -3.46 26.99
N THR A 627 -1.99 -2.87 25.92
CA THR A 627 -1.45 -2.00 24.83
C THR A 627 -2.48 -1.03 24.20
N CYS A 628 -2.01 -0.04 23.40
CA CYS A 628 -2.70 1.06 22.63
C CYS A 628 -3.19 2.29 23.45
N GLY A 629 -3.61 3.48 22.96
CA GLY A 629 -3.58 4.08 21.61
C GLY A 629 -4.80 5.00 21.24
N GLY A 630 -4.74 6.35 21.31
CA GLY A 630 -5.58 7.25 20.44
C GLY A 630 -6.36 8.56 20.87
N ILE A 631 -5.93 9.54 21.71
CA ILE A 631 -6.48 10.96 21.98
C ILE A 631 -8.01 11.24 22.15
N MET A 632 -8.31 12.51 22.50
CA MET A 632 -9.46 13.36 22.15
C MET A 632 -8.96 14.75 21.64
N MET A 633 -9.31 15.27 20.46
CA MET A 633 -9.49 16.73 20.15
C MET A 633 -9.93 17.05 18.70
N GLU A 634 -11.12 17.63 18.55
CA GLU A 634 -11.40 18.67 17.55
C GLU A 634 -12.21 19.78 18.21
N ASN A 635 -11.61 20.94 18.44
CA ASN A 635 -12.35 22.19 18.65
C ASN A 635 -11.47 23.46 18.56
N GLU A 636 -11.31 23.95 17.34
CA GLU A 636 -11.10 25.36 16.98
C GLU A 636 -11.07 25.55 15.44
N ASN A 637 -10.95 24.44 14.71
CA ASN A 637 -11.06 24.37 13.26
C ASN A 637 -12.45 24.77 12.69
N LYS A 638 -13.52 24.80 13.50
CA LYS A 638 -14.91 25.03 13.02
C LYS A 638 -15.11 26.37 12.32
N ASN A 639 -14.51 27.46 12.80
CA ASN A 639 -14.75 28.80 12.23
C ASN A 639 -14.06 28.98 10.87
N ILE A 640 -12.97 28.24 10.62
CA ILE A 640 -12.27 28.22 9.32
C ILE A 640 -12.89 27.15 8.40
N LYS A 641 -13.32 26.00 8.93
CA LYS A 641 -14.06 24.97 8.18
C LYS A 641 -15.41 25.48 7.66
N LEU A 642 -16.22 26.17 8.46
CA LEU A 642 -17.47 26.81 7.96
C LEU A 642 -17.18 27.83 6.85
N ALA A 643 -16.04 28.53 6.93
CA ALA A 643 -15.63 29.50 5.91
C ALA A 643 -15.18 28.86 4.59
N GLN A 644 -14.65 27.63 4.64
CA GLN A 644 -14.33 26.83 3.46
C GLN A 644 -15.54 26.04 2.93
N GLU A 645 -16.43 25.54 3.78
CA GLU A 645 -17.65 24.83 3.37
C GLU A 645 -18.59 25.71 2.53
N LYS A 646 -18.70 27.01 2.82
CA LYS A 646 -19.50 27.90 1.96
C LYS A 646 -18.90 28.13 0.56
N LYS A 647 -17.67 27.65 0.28
CA LYS A 647 -17.06 27.67 -1.06
C LYS A 647 -17.65 26.60 -2.00
N SER A 648 -18.34 25.56 -1.50
CA SER A 648 -19.08 24.63 -2.37
C SER A 648 -20.45 25.16 -2.81
N ARG A 649 -20.97 26.22 -2.16
CA ARG A 649 -22.38 26.61 -2.32
C ARG A 649 -22.68 27.52 -3.53
N ASN A 650 -21.74 28.36 -3.96
CA ASN A 650 -22.00 29.45 -4.94
C ASN A 650 -21.05 29.47 -6.15
N LYS A 651 -20.70 28.32 -6.73
CA LYS A 651 -20.31 28.21 -8.15
C LYS A 651 -20.06 26.76 -8.61
N PRO A 652 -20.66 26.28 -9.72
CA PRO A 652 -19.96 25.32 -10.59
C PRO A 652 -18.71 25.99 -11.20
N GLU A 653 -17.88 25.24 -11.92
CA GLU A 653 -16.72 25.76 -12.69
C GLU A 653 -15.46 26.21 -11.89
N LEU A 654 -15.01 25.47 -10.87
CA LEU A 654 -13.57 25.47 -10.52
C LEU A 654 -13.13 24.17 -9.79
N TYR A 655 -13.21 23.04 -10.50
CA TYR A 655 -13.03 21.64 -10.06
C TYR A 655 -14.23 21.05 -9.27
N GLY A 656 -15.22 20.54 -10.02
CA GLY A 656 -16.51 20.08 -9.50
C GLY A 656 -16.60 18.63 -8.98
N HIS A 657 -15.48 17.90 -8.78
CA HIS A 657 -15.57 16.46 -8.45
C HIS A 657 -14.77 15.95 -7.24
N ASN A 658 -13.77 16.66 -6.72
CA ASN A 658 -12.83 16.06 -5.75
C ASN A 658 -12.87 16.67 -4.34
N LEU A 659 -13.16 15.82 -3.34
CA LEU A 659 -13.02 16.06 -1.90
C LEU A 659 -11.56 16.23 -1.42
N LEU A 660 -10.61 16.17 -2.37
CA LEU A 660 -9.17 16.08 -2.17
C LEU A 660 -8.59 17.18 -1.29
N LEU A 661 -9.02 18.44 -1.44
CA LEU A 661 -8.46 19.55 -0.65
C LEU A 661 -8.83 19.44 0.85
N THR A 662 -10.06 19.01 1.16
CA THR A 662 -10.51 18.76 2.53
C THR A 662 -9.79 17.56 3.14
N ALA A 663 -9.55 16.51 2.34
CA ALA A 663 -8.78 15.34 2.75
C ALA A 663 -7.31 15.68 3.01
N ILE A 664 -6.65 16.45 2.14
CA ILE A 664 -5.27 16.92 2.33
C ILE A 664 -5.15 17.79 3.58
N PHE A 665 -6.11 18.69 3.83
CA PHE A 665 -6.12 19.49 5.05
C PHE A 665 -6.25 18.63 6.31
N GLY A 666 -7.17 17.66 6.33
CA GLY A 666 -7.29 16.69 7.42
C GLY A 666 -6.02 15.86 7.63
N LEU A 667 -5.40 15.40 6.54
CA LEU A 667 -4.15 14.64 6.54
C LEU A 667 -2.99 15.43 7.17
N VAL A 668 -2.79 16.69 6.75
CA VAL A 668 -1.71 17.54 7.25
C VAL A 668 -1.89 17.84 8.74
N VAL A 669 -3.10 18.21 9.16
CA VAL A 669 -3.40 18.53 10.57
C VAL A 669 -3.31 17.29 11.47
N ALA A 670 -3.75 16.13 10.99
CA ALA A 670 -3.60 14.89 11.75
C ALA A 670 -2.12 14.45 11.84
N GLY A 671 -1.37 14.57 10.74
CA GLY A 671 0.05 14.24 10.69
C GLY A 671 0.93 15.14 11.56
N SER A 672 0.68 16.45 11.57
CA SER A 672 1.47 17.42 12.33
C SER A 672 1.38 17.17 13.84
N VAL A 673 0.16 16.96 14.38
CA VAL A 673 -0.05 16.74 15.81
C VAL A 673 0.39 15.33 16.23
N LEU A 674 0.27 14.32 15.35
CA LEU A 674 0.88 12.99 15.56
C LEU A 674 2.40 13.07 15.74
N LEU A 675 3.09 13.90 14.96
CA LEU A 675 4.54 14.07 15.03
C LEU A 675 4.99 14.97 16.17
N LEU A 676 4.26 16.06 16.46
CA LEU A 676 4.70 17.14 17.35
C LEU A 676 4.02 17.17 18.72
N GLY A 677 2.92 16.44 18.95
CA GLY A 677 2.16 16.49 20.20
C GLY A 677 2.99 16.12 21.45
N ALA A 678 3.89 15.14 21.33
CA ALA A 678 4.84 14.80 22.40
C ALA A 678 5.87 15.92 22.68
N VAL A 679 6.31 16.63 21.64
CA VAL A 679 7.25 17.76 21.74
C VAL A 679 6.58 18.97 22.38
N ILE A 680 5.33 19.26 21.99
CA ILE A 680 4.50 20.30 22.59
C ILE A 680 4.27 19.99 24.08
N GLY A 681 3.95 18.75 24.42
CA GLY A 681 3.79 18.33 25.82
C GLY A 681 5.06 18.48 26.66
N ASP A 682 6.23 18.16 26.11
CA ASP A 682 7.54 18.38 26.74
C ASP A 682 7.87 19.87 26.90
N TRP A 683 7.55 20.69 25.88
CA TRP A 683 7.70 22.15 25.94
C TRP A 683 6.81 22.80 27.02
N VAL A 684 5.55 22.36 27.13
CA VAL A 684 4.63 22.75 28.22
C VAL A 684 5.16 22.30 29.58
N ASP A 685 5.83 21.13 29.66
CA ASP A 685 6.35 20.62 30.92
C ASP A 685 7.65 21.32 31.40
N GLN A 686 8.52 21.76 30.48
CA GLN A 686 9.81 22.39 30.81
C GLN A 686 9.73 23.90 31.09
N ASN A 687 8.73 24.60 30.54
CA ASN A 687 8.63 26.06 30.64
C ASN A 687 7.64 26.49 31.76
N PRO A 688 7.80 27.69 32.34
CA PRO A 688 6.84 28.20 33.31
C PRO A 688 5.49 28.44 32.63
N ARG A 689 4.42 27.99 33.30
CA ARG A 689 3.04 27.91 32.78
C ARG A 689 2.54 29.22 32.16
N ASN A 690 2.97 30.37 32.70
CA ASN A 690 2.59 31.69 32.19
C ASN A 690 3.19 31.96 30.81
N LYS A 691 4.50 31.74 30.62
CA LYS A 691 5.16 31.93 29.32
C LYS A 691 4.58 31.00 28.26
N VAL A 692 4.30 29.75 28.64
CA VAL A 692 3.66 28.74 27.77
C VAL A 692 2.32 29.25 27.23
N ALA A 693 1.40 29.66 28.10
CA ALA A 693 0.06 30.06 27.66
C ALA A 693 0.04 31.40 26.91
N HIS A 694 0.86 32.40 27.32
CA HIS A 694 0.97 33.65 26.56
C HIS A 694 1.56 33.41 25.16
N ALA A 695 2.60 32.57 25.04
CA ALA A 695 3.21 32.25 23.75
C ALA A 695 2.26 31.44 22.85
N ALA A 696 1.57 30.42 23.39
CA ALA A 696 0.59 29.63 22.64
C ALA A 696 -0.55 30.50 22.11
N LEU A 697 -1.17 31.32 22.96
CA LEU A 697 -2.28 32.20 22.61
C LEU A 697 -1.88 33.27 21.58
N PHE A 698 -0.67 33.83 21.71
CA PHE A 698 -0.11 34.78 20.75
C PHE A 698 0.17 34.15 19.37
N ILE A 699 0.81 32.97 19.33
CA ILE A 699 1.09 32.24 18.08
C ILE A 699 -0.20 31.85 17.37
N GLN A 700 -1.19 31.33 18.13
CA GLN A 700 -2.50 30.98 17.62
C GLN A 700 -3.19 32.18 16.96
N ASN A 701 -3.38 33.27 17.72
CA ASN A 701 -4.14 34.42 17.24
C ASN A 701 -3.43 35.16 16.10
N ILE A 702 -2.09 35.22 16.06
CA ILE A 702 -1.37 35.74 14.89
C ILE A 702 -1.58 34.86 13.65
N SER A 703 -1.48 33.53 13.80
CA SER A 703 -1.63 32.61 12.67
C SER A 703 -3.03 32.68 12.06
N VAL A 704 -4.07 32.78 12.89
CA VAL A 704 -5.47 33.01 12.46
C VAL A 704 -5.64 34.38 11.78
N THR A 705 -4.98 35.44 12.29
CA THR A 705 -5.00 36.79 11.71
C THR A 705 -4.41 36.78 10.30
N ILE A 706 -3.20 36.24 10.12
CA ILE A 706 -2.53 36.16 8.81
C ILE A 706 -3.33 35.28 7.84
N CYS A 707 -3.80 34.12 8.29
CA CYS A 707 -4.66 33.23 7.50
C CYS A 707 -5.93 33.94 7.00
N SER A 708 -6.59 34.71 7.87
CA SER A 708 -7.80 35.47 7.52
C SER A 708 -7.53 36.56 6.49
N VAL A 709 -6.40 37.29 6.62
CA VAL A 709 -5.97 38.30 5.63
C VAL A 709 -5.66 37.67 4.27
N VAL A 710 -4.91 36.56 4.25
CA VAL A 710 -4.57 35.84 3.01
C VAL A 710 -5.84 35.31 2.32
N LEU A 711 -6.77 34.72 3.06
CA LEU A 711 -8.07 34.28 2.52
C LEU A 711 -8.90 35.46 1.99
N MET A 712 -8.91 36.61 2.68
CA MET A 712 -9.60 37.81 2.23
C MET A 712 -9.04 38.33 0.88
N VAL A 713 -7.71 38.30 0.69
CA VAL A 713 -7.06 38.63 -0.59
C VAL A 713 -7.42 37.62 -1.68
N ILE A 714 -7.33 36.32 -1.40
CA ILE A 714 -7.69 35.25 -2.35
C ILE A 714 -9.15 35.37 -2.81
N PHE A 715 -10.08 35.69 -1.89
CA PHE A 715 -11.49 35.85 -2.24
C PHE A 715 -11.77 37.16 -2.99
N SER A 716 -11.06 38.25 -2.67
CA SER A 716 -11.22 39.54 -3.36
C SER A 716 -10.71 39.51 -4.81
N TYR A 717 -9.57 38.84 -5.06
CA TYR A 717 -8.90 38.83 -6.36
C TYR A 717 -8.95 37.48 -7.09
N LYS A 718 -9.89 36.59 -6.72
CA LYS A 718 -9.97 35.20 -7.19
C LYS A 718 -9.75 35.03 -8.70
N LYS A 719 -10.45 35.81 -9.54
CA LYS A 719 -10.37 35.71 -11.02
C LYS A 719 -8.96 36.00 -11.55
N TRP A 720 -8.29 37.00 -10.98
CA TRP A 720 -6.96 37.46 -11.40
C TRP A 720 -5.88 36.46 -10.95
N ILE A 721 -5.94 36.02 -9.69
CA ILE A 721 -5.00 35.04 -9.11
C ILE A 721 -5.06 33.68 -9.83
N THR A 722 -6.21 33.27 -10.35
CA THR A 722 -6.34 32.02 -11.13
C THR A 722 -5.73 32.08 -12.54
N GLN A 723 -5.58 33.28 -13.12
CA GLN A 723 -5.03 33.44 -14.48
C GLN A 723 -3.50 33.59 -14.47
N ILE A 724 -2.92 34.05 -13.36
CA ILE A 724 -1.47 34.19 -13.23
C ILE A 724 -0.80 32.81 -13.09
N TRP A 725 0.23 32.57 -13.88
CA TRP A 725 1.09 31.38 -13.83
C TRP A 725 0.30 30.05 -13.93
N GLY A 726 -0.73 29.99 -14.77
CA GLY A 726 -1.50 28.77 -15.01
C GLY A 726 -2.15 28.15 -13.75
N GLY A 727 -2.46 28.98 -12.75
CA GLY A 727 -3.04 28.53 -11.49
C GLY A 727 -2.04 28.11 -10.40
N TRP A 728 -0.74 28.01 -10.67
CA TRP A 728 0.27 27.67 -9.66
C TRP A 728 0.28 28.63 -8.46
N LEU A 729 0.08 29.94 -8.71
CA LEU A 729 -0.04 30.94 -7.64
C LEU A 729 -1.21 30.62 -6.69
N THR A 730 -2.32 30.09 -7.23
CA THR A 730 -3.48 29.68 -6.42
C THR A 730 -3.13 28.50 -5.51
N VAL A 731 -2.34 27.53 -6.01
CA VAL A 731 -1.87 26.38 -5.21
C VAL A 731 -0.97 26.87 -4.07
N VAL A 732 0.05 27.68 -4.37
CA VAL A 732 0.99 28.22 -3.35
C VAL A 732 0.23 29.00 -2.27
N CYS A 733 -0.73 29.86 -2.65
CA CYS A 733 -1.55 30.59 -1.69
C CYS A 733 -2.37 29.66 -0.78
N TYR A 734 -2.93 28.56 -1.29
CA TYR A 734 -3.63 27.58 -0.46
C TYR A 734 -2.69 26.75 0.43
N THR A 735 -1.49 26.40 -0.05
CA THR A 735 -0.46 25.75 0.78
C THR A 735 -0.05 26.61 1.98
N VAL A 736 0.13 27.93 1.78
CA VAL A 736 0.42 28.88 2.87
C VAL A 736 -0.72 28.95 3.88
N VAL A 737 -1.99 28.97 3.42
CA VAL A 737 -3.17 28.92 4.31
C VAL A 737 -3.20 27.64 5.14
N ILE A 738 -2.90 26.48 4.54
CA ILE A 738 -2.87 25.19 5.25
C ILE A 738 -1.78 25.20 6.34
N ILE A 739 -0.57 25.67 6.03
CA ILE A 739 0.54 25.76 7.00
C ILE A 739 0.19 26.70 8.17
N LEU A 740 -0.41 27.87 7.90
CA LEU A 740 -0.81 28.80 8.95
C LEU A 740 -1.93 28.25 9.84
N ALA A 741 -2.90 27.55 9.25
CA ALA A 741 -3.96 26.87 10.01
C ALA A 741 -3.40 25.72 10.87
N ASP A 742 -2.40 24.98 10.38
CA ASP A 742 -1.73 23.93 11.14
C ASP A 742 -0.96 24.48 12.35
N VAL A 743 -0.19 25.57 12.16
CA VAL A 743 0.50 26.26 13.25
C VAL A 743 -0.48 26.78 14.30
N ALA A 744 -1.64 27.32 13.88
CA ALA A 744 -2.70 27.73 14.80
C ALA A 744 -3.26 26.54 15.62
N ASN A 745 -3.48 25.39 14.99
CA ASN A 745 -4.00 24.19 15.65
C ASN A 745 -2.99 23.55 16.62
N LEU A 746 -1.69 23.58 16.29
CA LEU A 746 -0.62 23.14 17.19
C LEU A 746 -0.50 24.06 18.43
N ALA A 747 -0.64 25.37 18.23
CA ALA A 747 -0.64 26.35 19.32
C ALA A 747 -1.87 26.20 20.24
N SER A 748 -3.05 26.02 19.67
CA SER A 748 -4.28 25.66 20.39
C SER A 748 -4.12 24.38 21.20
N THR A 749 -3.49 23.35 20.63
CA THR A 749 -3.21 22.10 21.32
C THR A 749 -2.32 22.32 22.56
N ALA A 750 -1.31 23.20 22.47
CA ALA A 750 -0.47 23.57 23.59
C ALA A 750 -1.25 24.33 24.69
N LEU A 751 -2.11 25.28 24.30
CA LEU A 751 -2.95 26.05 25.21
C LEU A 751 -3.94 25.15 25.97
N ASN A 752 -4.57 24.20 25.26
CA ASN A 752 -5.47 23.20 25.82
C ASN A 752 -4.77 22.28 26.85
N ILE A 753 -3.55 21.80 26.56
CA ILE A 753 -2.77 21.00 27.52
C ILE A 753 -2.43 21.84 28.76
N ALA A 754 -2.01 23.10 28.59
CA ALA A 754 -1.70 23.98 29.71
C ALA A 754 -2.93 24.25 30.61
N ILE A 755 -4.04 24.74 30.04
CA ILE A 755 -5.20 25.19 30.80
C ILE A 755 -6.07 24.00 31.24
N HIS A 756 -6.61 23.22 30.29
CA HIS A 756 -7.62 22.20 30.59
C HIS A 756 -7.04 20.97 31.30
N LYS A 757 -5.78 20.61 31.01
CA LYS A 757 -5.17 19.40 31.56
C LYS A 757 -4.29 19.67 32.79
N ASP A 758 -3.62 20.82 32.90
CA ASP A 758 -2.74 21.13 34.03
C ASP A 758 -3.29 22.18 35.02
N TRP A 759 -3.64 23.41 34.58
CA TRP A 759 -4.00 24.50 35.51
C TRP A 759 -5.22 24.17 36.40
N ILE A 760 -6.25 23.54 35.82
CA ILE A 760 -7.47 23.17 36.55
C ILE A 760 -7.13 22.29 37.78
N VAL A 761 -6.11 21.42 37.69
CA VAL A 761 -5.70 20.58 38.82
C VAL A 761 -5.06 21.42 39.93
N VAL A 762 -4.22 22.40 39.56
CA VAL A 762 -3.53 23.30 40.50
C VAL A 762 -4.54 24.21 41.22
N ILE A 763 -5.45 24.84 40.49
CA ILE A 763 -6.50 25.72 41.03
C ILE A 763 -7.42 24.93 41.99
N SER A 764 -7.64 23.63 41.74
CA SER A 764 -8.48 22.80 42.60
C SER A 764 -7.89 22.48 43.98
N LYS A 765 -6.60 22.80 44.25
CA LYS A 765 -5.85 22.41 45.46
C LYS A 765 -5.97 20.91 45.79
N HIS A 766 -6.01 20.05 44.75
CA HIS A 766 -6.29 18.61 44.83
C HIS A 766 -7.64 18.20 45.46
N ASN A 767 -8.59 19.12 45.70
CA ASN A 767 -9.92 18.73 46.13
C ASN A 767 -10.67 18.05 44.97
N ARG A 768 -10.78 16.71 45.05
CA ARG A 768 -11.48 15.88 44.06
C ARG A 768 -12.90 16.38 43.75
N GLY A 769 -13.65 16.88 44.74
CA GLY A 769 -14.99 17.43 44.53
C GLY A 769 -14.98 18.65 43.63
N HIS A 770 -14.16 19.63 43.99
CA HIS A 770 -13.99 20.89 43.27
C HIS A 770 -13.44 20.70 41.85
N LEU A 771 -12.47 19.78 41.69
CA LEU A 771 -11.87 19.43 40.39
C LEU A 771 -12.90 19.02 39.33
N ALA A 772 -13.89 18.20 39.71
CA ALA A 772 -14.96 17.79 38.78
C ALA A 772 -15.90 18.94 38.39
N GLY A 773 -16.25 19.80 39.35
CA GLY A 773 -17.06 20.98 39.08
C GLY A 773 -16.36 21.93 38.11
N MET A 774 -15.04 22.08 38.24
CA MET A 774 -14.24 22.94 37.37
C MET A 774 -14.04 22.33 35.98
N ASN A 775 -13.76 21.02 35.86
CA ASN A 775 -13.74 20.30 34.58
C ASN A 775 -15.09 20.41 33.83
N ALA A 776 -16.21 20.15 34.52
CA ALA A 776 -17.54 20.27 33.94
C ALA A 776 -17.88 21.72 33.55
N THR A 777 -17.40 22.72 34.30
CA THR A 777 -17.59 24.14 33.95
C THR A 777 -16.79 24.51 32.71
N MET A 778 -15.53 24.08 32.60
CA MET A 778 -14.72 24.32 31.40
C MET A 778 -15.31 23.64 30.16
N ARG A 779 -15.84 22.42 30.30
CA ARG A 779 -16.56 21.71 29.23
C ARG A 779 -17.88 22.40 28.85
N ARG A 780 -18.61 22.98 29.81
CA ARG A 780 -19.82 23.79 29.54
C ARG A 780 -19.49 25.06 28.74
N ILE A 781 -18.38 25.73 29.03
CA ILE A 781 -17.92 26.90 28.26
C ILE A 781 -17.66 26.50 26.80
N ASP A 782 -16.89 25.43 26.56
CA ASP A 782 -16.64 24.91 25.20
C ASP A 782 -17.93 24.52 24.46
N GLN A 783 -18.89 23.90 25.14
CA GLN A 783 -20.16 23.56 24.48
C GLN A 783 -21.03 24.80 24.18
N MET A 784 -20.96 25.85 24.99
CA MET A 784 -21.64 27.12 24.66
C MET A 784 -20.99 27.82 23.46
N THR A 785 -19.65 27.79 23.33
CA THR A 785 -18.99 28.31 22.12
C THR A 785 -19.29 27.46 20.88
N ASN A 786 -19.48 26.14 21.03
CA ASN A 786 -19.98 25.26 19.95
C ASN A 786 -21.39 25.57 19.46
N ILE A 787 -22.25 26.16 20.29
CA ILE A 787 -23.59 26.60 19.88
C ILE A 787 -23.50 27.95 19.15
N LEU A 788 -22.74 28.90 19.71
CA LEU A 788 -22.71 30.28 19.24
C LEU A 788 -21.82 30.49 18.01
N ALA A 789 -20.64 29.89 17.95
CA ALA A 789 -19.65 30.22 16.90
C ALA A 789 -20.07 29.73 15.49
N PRO A 790 -20.53 28.48 15.29
CA PRO A 790 -21.04 28.04 13.98
C PRO A 790 -22.30 28.81 13.55
N LEU A 791 -23.14 29.21 14.52
CA LEU A 791 -24.35 29.97 14.24
C LEU A 791 -24.03 31.42 13.84
N ALA A 792 -23.15 32.11 14.56
CA ALA A 792 -22.72 33.47 14.22
C ALA A 792 -21.95 33.51 12.89
N VAL A 793 -20.88 32.72 12.75
CA VAL A 793 -20.05 32.70 11.52
C VAL A 793 -20.86 32.18 10.33
N GLY A 794 -21.63 31.10 10.53
CA GLY A 794 -22.45 30.51 9.47
C GLY A 794 -23.51 31.47 8.94
N GLN A 795 -24.22 32.21 9.81
CA GLN A 795 -25.23 33.18 9.38
C GLN A 795 -24.61 34.45 8.78
N VAL A 796 -23.54 35.00 9.35
CA VAL A 796 -22.82 36.17 8.79
C VAL A 796 -22.30 35.85 7.38
N MET A 797 -21.67 34.68 7.22
CA MET A 797 -21.23 34.22 5.90
C MET A 797 -22.41 33.87 4.99
N SER A 798 -23.54 33.41 5.53
CA SER A 798 -24.76 33.16 4.77
C SER A 798 -25.29 34.42 4.11
N LEU A 799 -25.44 35.50 4.90
CA LEU A 799 -26.21 36.70 4.56
C LEU A 799 -25.39 37.83 3.92
N ALA A 800 -24.08 37.93 4.20
CA ALA A 800 -23.23 39.01 3.69
C ALA A 800 -22.34 38.55 2.51
N SER A 801 -21.10 38.17 2.78
CA SER A 801 -20.19 37.58 1.78
C SER A 801 -19.02 36.85 2.45
N ASN A 802 -18.29 36.03 1.70
CA ASN A 802 -17.13 35.32 2.24
C ASN A 802 -16.00 36.29 2.66
N VAL A 803 -15.84 37.41 1.95
CA VAL A 803 -14.87 38.47 2.28
C VAL A 803 -15.25 39.15 3.60
N VAL A 804 -16.53 39.49 3.78
CA VAL A 804 -17.06 40.04 5.05
C VAL A 804 -16.95 39.03 6.19
N GLY A 805 -17.12 37.74 5.92
CA GLY A 805 -16.87 36.66 6.88
C GLY A 805 -15.41 36.62 7.38
N CYS A 806 -14.44 36.66 6.46
CA CYS A 806 -13.02 36.76 6.83
C CYS A 806 -12.72 38.05 7.60
N GLY A 807 -13.32 39.18 7.21
CA GLY A 807 -13.18 40.45 7.94
C GLY A 807 -13.77 40.41 9.35
N PHE A 808 -14.92 39.75 9.54
CA PHE A 808 -15.54 39.53 10.86
C PHE A 808 -14.65 38.66 11.76
N ILE A 809 -14.13 37.54 11.24
CA ILE A 809 -13.20 36.67 11.97
C ILE A 809 -11.93 37.44 12.37
N LEU A 810 -11.35 38.21 11.43
CA LEU A 810 -10.18 39.04 11.67
C LEU A 810 -10.41 40.07 12.78
N GLY A 811 -11.52 40.82 12.71
CA GLY A 811 -11.88 41.82 13.72
C GLY A 811 -12.15 41.20 15.09
N TRP A 812 -12.93 40.11 15.14
CA TRP A 812 -13.21 39.39 16.38
C TRP A 812 -11.94 38.85 17.04
N ASN A 813 -11.03 38.25 16.26
CA ASN A 813 -9.79 37.67 16.74
C ASN A 813 -8.83 38.73 17.35
N LEU A 814 -8.74 39.92 16.75
CA LEU A 814 -7.95 41.03 17.28
C LEU A 814 -8.50 41.58 18.60
N VAL A 815 -9.84 41.71 18.71
CA VAL A 815 -10.50 42.15 19.95
C VAL A 815 -10.38 41.08 21.05
N SER A 816 -10.60 39.81 20.70
CA SER A 816 -10.51 38.68 21.65
C SER A 816 -9.11 38.53 22.23
N LEU A 817 -8.05 38.65 21.42
CA LEU A 817 -6.65 38.59 21.87
C LEU A 817 -6.35 39.58 23.01
N ILE A 818 -6.82 40.82 22.91
CA ILE A 818 -6.59 41.84 23.95
C ILE A 818 -7.32 41.46 25.24
N ALA A 819 -8.59 41.04 25.13
CA ALA A 819 -9.39 40.63 26.28
C ALA A 819 -8.80 39.37 26.96
N GLU A 820 -8.42 38.35 26.18
CA GLU A 820 -7.80 37.11 26.62
C GLU A 820 -6.51 37.36 27.40
N LEU A 821 -5.59 38.17 26.87
CA LEU A 821 -4.33 38.50 27.55
C LEU A 821 -4.57 39.22 28.89
N VAL A 822 -5.56 40.11 28.96
CA VAL A 822 -5.96 40.80 30.21
C VAL A 822 -6.56 39.81 31.21
N PHE A 823 -7.49 38.95 30.80
CA PHE A 823 -8.11 37.95 31.69
C PHE A 823 -7.10 36.91 32.19
N LEU A 824 -6.25 36.41 31.31
CA LEU A 824 -5.19 35.44 31.64
C LEU A 824 -4.20 36.07 32.62
N SER A 825 -3.80 37.33 32.42
CA SER A 825 -3.01 38.11 33.38
C SER A 825 -3.70 38.28 34.74
N ARG A 826 -5.04 38.48 34.77
CA ARG A 826 -5.81 38.57 36.03
C ARG A 826 -5.85 37.25 36.78
N VAL A 827 -6.06 36.12 36.09
CA VAL A 827 -6.04 34.78 36.71
C VAL A 827 -4.70 34.51 37.41
N TYR A 828 -3.59 34.90 36.80
CA TYR A 828 -2.25 34.79 37.41
C TYR A 828 -2.07 35.63 38.67
N ARG A 829 -2.64 36.84 38.74
CA ARG A 829 -2.62 37.67 39.96
C ARG A 829 -3.46 37.07 41.09
N ILE A 830 -4.54 36.36 40.77
CA ILE A 830 -5.42 35.71 41.75
C ILE A 830 -4.81 34.40 42.27
N VAL A 831 -4.14 33.62 41.41
CA VAL A 831 -3.53 32.33 41.78
C VAL A 831 -2.02 32.33 41.45
N PRO A 832 -1.17 32.97 42.28
CA PRO A 832 0.27 33.08 42.02
C PRO A 832 0.99 31.72 41.96
N ALA A 833 0.42 30.67 42.56
CA ALA A 833 0.91 29.29 42.47
C ALA A 833 0.93 28.72 41.03
N LEU A 834 0.24 29.35 40.07
CA LEU A 834 0.35 28.99 38.66
C LEU A 834 1.67 29.49 38.02
N SER A 835 2.33 30.51 38.59
CA SER A 835 3.47 31.19 37.94
C SER A 835 4.80 30.43 38.03
N VAL A 836 4.97 29.53 39.01
CA VAL A 836 6.20 28.79 39.28
C VAL A 836 5.93 27.29 39.23
N LYS A 837 6.77 26.54 38.51
CA LYS A 837 6.83 25.08 38.58
C LYS A 837 8.06 24.72 39.43
N LEU A 838 7.87 24.24 40.66
CA LEU A 838 8.99 23.98 41.58
C LEU A 838 9.90 22.86 41.03
N PRO A 839 11.22 23.09 40.91
CA PRO A 839 12.17 22.05 40.53
C PRO A 839 12.59 21.24 41.77
N ILE A 840 11.83 20.19 42.13
CA ILE A 840 12.13 19.35 43.31
C ILE A 840 12.07 17.84 42.99
N VAL A 841 13.17 17.19 43.39
CA VAL A 841 13.47 15.76 43.61
C VAL A 841 12.33 14.74 43.48
N GLU A 842 12.59 13.63 42.78
CA GLU A 842 11.64 12.52 42.51
C GLU A 842 11.04 11.83 43.76
N GLU A 843 11.59 12.04 44.96
CA GLU A 843 11.12 11.44 46.22
C GLU A 843 9.65 11.74 46.55
N GLN A 844 9.12 12.91 46.19
CA GLN A 844 7.75 13.28 46.60
C GLN A 844 6.65 12.48 45.87
N CYS A 845 6.83 12.10 44.59
CA CYS A 845 5.87 11.20 43.94
C CYS A 845 5.98 9.75 44.47
N TYR A 846 7.13 9.33 45.01
CA TYR A 846 7.25 8.05 45.72
C TYR A 846 6.53 8.07 47.08
N ARG A 847 6.63 9.15 47.86
CA ARG A 847 5.93 9.29 49.16
C ARG A 847 4.40 9.21 49.05
N LYS A 848 3.80 9.69 47.95
CA LYS A 848 2.32 9.73 47.81
C LYS A 848 1.67 8.35 47.60
N GLY A 849 2.44 7.34 47.17
CA GLY A 849 2.02 5.94 47.13
C GLY A 849 2.53 5.09 48.31
N ARG A 850 3.26 5.70 49.26
CA ARG A 850 3.94 5.01 50.37
C ARG A 850 3.25 5.24 51.72
N ARG A 851 2.44 6.29 51.84
CA ARG A 851 1.67 6.60 53.06
C ARG A 851 0.50 5.64 53.35
N GLU A 852 0.18 4.74 52.42
CA GLU A 852 -0.73 3.59 52.61
C GLU A 852 0.04 2.26 52.83
N ARG A 853 1.39 2.28 52.87
CA ARG A 853 2.24 1.07 53.07
C ARG A 853 3.13 1.11 54.32
N GLU A 854 3.31 2.25 54.97
CA GLU A 854 4.21 2.40 56.13
C GLU A 854 3.49 2.29 57.50
N SER A 855 2.60 1.32 57.65
CA SER A 855 2.09 0.86 58.95
C SER A 855 2.58 -0.53 59.36
N LEU A 856 3.28 -1.26 58.48
CA LEU A 856 3.96 -2.52 58.82
C LEU A 856 5.47 -2.43 58.62
N GLN A 857 6.18 -2.91 59.65
CA GLN A 857 7.61 -3.24 59.71
C GLN A 857 8.62 -2.10 59.47
N GLY A 858 9.32 -1.74 60.55
CA GLY A 858 10.43 -0.80 60.52
C GLY A 858 11.81 -1.46 60.55
N LYS A 859 12.84 -0.60 60.48
CA LYS A 859 14.27 -0.87 60.74
C LYS A 859 14.91 -2.03 59.94
N THR A 860 15.79 -1.68 58.99
CA THR A 860 17.24 -1.65 59.32
C THR A 860 18.10 -0.98 58.24
N SER A 861 19.13 -0.28 58.74
CA SER A 861 20.43 0.04 58.13
C SER A 861 20.53 0.94 56.89
N PHE A 862 21.68 1.62 56.83
CA PHE A 862 21.99 2.78 56.00
C PHE A 862 23.48 2.75 55.59
N ARG A 863 23.76 2.38 54.34
CA ARG A 863 25.01 2.61 53.56
C ARG A 863 24.75 2.05 52.16
N GLN A 864 25.06 2.71 51.05
CA GLN A 864 26.39 3.22 50.69
C GLN A 864 26.25 4.23 49.54
N VAL A 865 26.54 5.52 49.81
CA VAL A 865 26.58 6.58 48.79
C VAL A 865 28.04 6.92 48.50
N VAL A 866 28.70 6.17 47.62
CA VAL A 866 29.90 6.57 46.83
C VAL A 866 30.01 5.64 45.61
N SER A 867 29.62 6.11 44.42
CA SER A 867 30.13 5.65 43.10
C SER A 867 29.32 6.21 41.91
N LEU A 868 29.37 7.53 41.67
CA LEU A 868 28.91 8.08 40.37
C LEU A 868 29.62 9.39 40.00
N SER A 869 30.96 9.33 39.90
CA SER A 869 31.82 10.48 39.55
C SER A 869 32.65 10.29 38.26
N GLU A 870 32.57 9.12 37.61
CA GLU A 870 33.45 8.79 36.47
C GLU A 870 32.78 8.87 35.09
N ASP A 871 31.46 8.67 34.97
CA ASP A 871 30.77 8.73 33.66
C ASP A 871 30.67 10.14 33.05
N THR A 872 30.97 11.21 33.81
CA THR A 872 30.79 12.60 33.33
C THR A 872 31.96 13.13 32.49
N ARG A 873 33.08 12.39 32.37
CA ARG A 873 34.28 12.84 31.60
C ARG A 873 34.43 12.19 30.23
N ALA A 874 33.71 11.12 29.91
CA ALA A 874 33.84 10.40 28.64
C ALA A 874 33.12 11.07 27.45
N LEU A 875 32.24 12.05 27.69
CA LEU A 875 31.38 12.66 26.64
C LEU A 875 31.84 14.06 26.18
N HIS A 876 33.15 14.32 26.10
CA HIS A 876 33.67 15.59 25.55
C HIS A 876 34.64 15.43 24.38
N ARG A 877 34.54 14.33 23.62
CA ARG A 877 35.27 14.15 22.35
C ARG A 877 34.39 13.55 21.25
N ARG A 878 33.45 14.34 20.73
CA ARG A 878 32.76 14.04 19.46
C ARG A 878 32.61 15.29 18.58
N THR A 879 33.32 15.22 17.46
CA THR A 879 33.02 15.74 16.11
C THR A 879 31.78 16.62 15.95
N GLN A 880 31.96 17.72 15.20
CA GLN A 880 30.90 18.66 14.82
C GLN A 880 29.77 17.94 14.06
N ILE A 881 28.56 17.94 14.62
CA ILE A 881 27.32 17.50 13.96
C ILE A 881 26.57 18.77 13.54
N PRO A 882 26.09 18.88 12.28
CA PRO A 882 25.35 20.06 11.83
C PRO A 882 24.07 20.30 12.66
N PRO A 883 23.65 21.57 12.85
CA PRO A 883 22.60 21.94 13.81
C PRO A 883 21.26 21.26 13.53
N PHE A 884 20.95 20.98 12.26
CA PHE A 884 19.73 20.27 11.85
C PHE A 884 19.65 18.84 12.40
N LEU A 885 20.72 18.03 12.26
CA LEU A 885 20.73 16.66 12.82
C LEU A 885 20.66 16.67 14.36
N LYS A 886 21.25 17.68 15.01
CA LYS A 886 21.15 17.86 16.47
C LYS A 886 19.71 18.17 16.90
N CYS A 887 18.97 18.95 16.12
CA CYS A 887 17.54 19.22 16.33
C CYS A 887 16.70 17.95 16.14
N LEU A 888 16.87 17.25 15.02
CA LEU A 888 16.12 16.03 14.68
C LEU A 888 16.35 14.90 15.70
N HIS A 889 17.60 14.67 16.11
CA HIS A 889 17.93 13.70 17.17
C HIS A 889 17.25 14.07 18.50
N ARG A 890 17.25 15.36 18.87
CA ARG A 890 16.57 15.83 20.09
C ARG A 890 15.08 15.54 20.01
N LEU A 891 14.43 15.89 18.90
CA LEU A 891 13.01 15.66 18.66
C LEU A 891 12.63 14.17 18.73
N LEU A 892 13.35 13.29 18.03
CA LEU A 892 13.17 11.84 18.10
C LEU A 892 13.37 11.29 19.51
N SER A 893 14.36 11.81 20.26
CA SER A 893 14.63 11.39 21.64
C SER A 893 13.50 11.81 22.61
N THR A 894 12.96 13.02 22.47
CA THR A 894 11.81 13.51 23.25
C THR A 894 10.56 12.68 22.93
N CYS A 895 10.25 12.42 21.66
CA CYS A 895 9.11 11.58 21.29
C CYS A 895 9.24 10.16 21.89
N ARG A 896 10.39 9.49 21.71
CA ARG A 896 10.65 8.17 22.32
C ARG A 896 10.52 8.18 23.85
N GLY A 897 11.01 9.23 24.51
CA GLY A 897 10.91 9.43 25.96
C GLY A 897 9.47 9.65 26.46
N GLY A 898 8.71 10.48 25.76
CA GLY A 898 7.31 10.77 26.05
C GLY A 898 6.42 9.54 25.94
N TRP A 899 6.53 8.80 24.82
CA TRP A 899 5.76 7.58 24.62
C TRP A 899 6.09 6.51 25.68
N LYS A 900 7.38 6.30 25.99
CA LYS A 900 7.82 5.42 27.11
C LYS A 900 7.23 5.83 28.46
N THR A 901 7.01 7.13 28.68
CA THR A 901 6.42 7.67 29.91
C THR A 901 4.90 7.48 29.95
N TYR A 902 4.22 7.65 28.82
CA TYR A 902 2.77 7.43 28.67
C TYR A 902 2.38 5.96 28.92
N TYR A 903 3.06 5.00 28.29
CA TYR A 903 2.77 3.55 28.45
C TYR A 903 2.87 3.04 29.89
N ARG A 904 3.66 3.69 30.75
CA ARG A 904 3.86 3.26 32.15
C ARG A 904 2.70 3.63 33.08
N GLN A 905 1.83 4.57 32.69
CA GLN A 905 0.79 5.12 33.59
C GLN A 905 -0.33 4.13 33.96
N PRO A 906 -0.88 4.15 35.19
CA PRO A 906 -1.92 3.20 35.62
C PRO A 906 -3.25 3.35 34.85
N VAL A 907 -3.51 4.53 34.30
CA VAL A 907 -4.76 4.90 33.59
C VAL A 907 -4.71 4.74 32.08
N PHE A 908 -3.58 4.30 31.53
CA PHE A 908 -3.35 4.07 30.10
C PHE A 908 -4.51 3.36 29.37
N LEU A 909 -5.10 2.32 29.96
CA LEU A 909 -6.21 1.56 29.35
C LEU A 909 -7.53 2.36 29.29
N ALA A 910 -7.74 3.30 30.21
CA ALA A 910 -8.87 4.23 30.15
C ALA A 910 -8.61 5.38 29.14
N GLY A 911 -7.37 5.87 29.07
CA GLY A 911 -6.91 6.80 28.04
C GLY A 911 -7.05 6.22 26.62
N LEU A 912 -6.83 4.91 26.48
CA LEU A 912 -7.15 4.12 25.29
C LEU A 912 -8.65 3.90 25.07
N GLY A 913 -9.45 3.71 26.12
CA GLY A 913 -10.90 3.62 25.94
C GLY A 913 -11.46 4.87 25.27
N LEU A 914 -11.06 6.05 25.76
CA LEU A 914 -11.34 7.38 25.19
C LEU A 914 -10.89 7.54 23.73
N SER A 915 -9.91 6.75 23.32
CA SER A 915 -9.18 6.92 22.08
C SER A 915 -9.87 6.32 20.87
N PHE A 916 -10.36 5.09 21.02
CA PHE A 916 -11.09 4.37 19.97
C PHE A 916 -12.42 5.06 19.62
N LEU A 917 -12.93 5.94 20.50
CA LEU A 917 -14.09 6.79 20.23
C LEU A 917 -13.85 7.81 19.11
N TYR A 918 -12.61 8.02 18.65
CA TYR A 918 -12.30 8.92 17.53
C TYR A 918 -12.30 8.26 16.16
N THR A 919 -12.26 6.93 16.08
CA THR A 919 -12.56 6.23 14.84
C THR A 919 -14.08 6.16 14.68
N ASN A 920 -14.72 7.32 14.45
CA ASN A 920 -16.16 7.40 14.27
C ASN A 920 -16.56 8.32 13.12
N VAL A 921 -17.56 7.89 12.35
CA VAL A 921 -18.29 8.67 11.34
C VAL A 921 -19.71 8.98 11.85
N LEU A 922 -19.82 9.10 13.17
CA LEU A 922 -21.05 9.32 13.94
C LEU A 922 -20.99 10.64 14.73
N GLY A 923 -20.09 11.55 14.31
CA GLY A 923 -20.10 12.96 14.68
C GLY A 923 -20.69 13.84 13.57
N PHE A 924 -20.69 15.16 13.82
CA PHE A 924 -21.10 16.16 12.84
C PHE A 924 -19.86 16.66 12.10
N ASP A 925 -19.19 15.71 11.46
CA ASP A 925 -17.88 15.88 10.87
C ASP A 925 -18.01 15.97 9.34
N CYS A 926 -16.95 16.31 8.61
CA CYS A 926 -17.02 16.64 7.18
C CYS A 926 -17.69 15.55 6.31
N ILE A 927 -17.62 14.29 6.73
CA ILE A 927 -18.14 13.13 6.00
C ILE A 927 -19.63 12.91 6.28
N THR A 928 -20.07 12.93 7.54
CA THR A 928 -21.49 12.90 7.92
C THR A 928 -22.24 14.10 7.35
N THR A 929 -21.59 15.27 7.35
CA THR A 929 -22.08 16.50 6.72
C THR A 929 -22.19 16.36 5.20
N GLY A 930 -21.19 15.77 4.54
CA GLY A 930 -21.24 15.46 3.10
C GLY A 930 -22.36 14.48 2.75
N TYR A 931 -22.59 13.45 3.58
CA TYR A 931 -23.71 12.52 3.45
C TYR A 931 -25.06 13.24 3.61
N ALA A 932 -25.20 14.10 4.62
CA ALA A 932 -26.40 14.92 4.85
C ALA A 932 -26.75 15.77 3.62
N TYR A 933 -25.77 16.46 3.05
CA TYR A 933 -25.96 17.29 1.86
C TYR A 933 -26.33 16.47 0.63
N LYS A 934 -25.72 15.28 0.44
CA LYS A 934 -26.11 14.39 -0.67
C LYS A 934 -27.53 13.86 -0.53
N GLN A 935 -28.02 13.69 0.70
CA GLN A 935 -29.41 13.34 1.01
C GLN A 935 -30.36 14.56 1.03
N GLY A 936 -29.97 15.71 0.45
CA GLY A 936 -30.83 16.88 0.27
C GLY A 936 -31.02 17.78 1.50
N ILE A 937 -30.32 17.53 2.61
CA ILE A 937 -30.45 18.37 3.81
C ILE A 937 -29.86 19.76 3.56
N SER A 938 -30.67 20.79 3.80
CA SER A 938 -30.22 22.18 3.72
C SER A 938 -29.24 22.51 4.86
N GLY A 939 -28.18 23.27 4.56
CA GLY A 939 -27.16 23.55 5.58
C GLY A 939 -27.63 24.45 6.72
N SER A 940 -28.75 25.15 6.58
CA SER A 940 -29.44 25.81 7.69
C SER A 940 -30.03 24.78 8.66
N LEU A 941 -30.74 23.76 8.15
CA LEU A 941 -31.22 22.64 8.97
C LEU A 941 -30.06 21.87 9.62
N LEU A 942 -28.96 21.65 8.89
CA LEU A 942 -27.76 21.02 9.46
C LEU A 942 -27.15 21.87 10.58
N SER A 943 -27.05 23.19 10.43
CA SER A 943 -26.55 24.08 11.50
C SER A 943 -27.41 24.02 12.76
N LEU A 944 -28.74 23.88 12.60
CA LEU A 944 -29.67 23.70 13.72
C LEU A 944 -29.50 22.33 14.39
N LEU A 945 -29.32 21.25 13.63
CA LEU A 945 -29.02 19.91 14.16
C LEU A 945 -27.70 19.88 14.95
N ILE A 946 -26.67 20.61 14.47
CA ILE A 946 -25.39 20.79 15.20
C ILE A 946 -25.62 21.52 16.53
N SER A 947 -26.40 22.60 16.55
CA SER A 947 -26.75 23.32 17.78
C SER A 947 -27.50 22.42 18.78
N VAL A 948 -28.47 21.62 18.31
CA VAL A 948 -29.19 20.63 19.15
C VAL A 948 -28.23 19.54 19.68
N SER A 949 -27.26 19.09 18.89
CA SER A 949 -26.21 18.15 19.32
C SER A 949 -25.33 18.73 20.45
N ALA A 950 -24.99 20.01 20.38
CA ALA A 950 -24.24 20.70 21.43
C ALA A 950 -25.09 20.90 22.71
N MET A 951 -26.40 21.13 22.60
CA MET A 951 -27.32 21.13 23.74
C MET A 951 -27.40 19.76 24.44
N ALA A 952 -27.48 18.65 23.67
CA ALA A 952 -27.37 17.31 24.24
C ALA A 952 -26.00 17.08 24.92
N GLY A 953 -24.94 17.69 24.38
CA GLY A 953 -23.62 17.66 25.00
C GLY A 953 -23.52 18.41 26.33
N LEU A 954 -24.22 19.54 26.48
CA LEU A 954 -24.35 20.25 27.76
C LEU A 954 -25.02 19.36 28.81
N LEU A 955 -26.10 18.65 28.47
CA LEU A 955 -26.80 17.73 29.38
C LEU A 955 -25.85 16.66 29.94
N GLY A 956 -24.97 16.11 29.11
CA GLY A 956 -23.92 15.16 29.53
C GLY A 956 -22.96 15.73 30.59
N THR A 957 -22.65 17.03 30.54
CA THR A 957 -21.79 17.66 31.56
C THR A 957 -22.49 17.81 32.92
N PHE A 958 -23.79 18.08 32.94
CA PHE A 958 -24.58 18.12 34.18
C PHE A 958 -24.71 16.71 34.77
N LEU A 959 -25.06 15.72 33.93
CA LEU A 959 -25.16 14.30 34.28
C LEU A 959 -23.88 13.79 34.96
N PHE A 960 -22.70 14.11 34.40
CA PHE A 960 -21.40 13.77 35.00
C PHE A 960 -21.28 14.25 36.45
N THR A 961 -21.65 15.51 36.74
CA THR A 961 -21.52 16.06 38.10
C THR A 961 -22.48 15.41 39.10
N GLN A 962 -23.64 14.93 38.66
CA GLN A 962 -24.60 14.22 39.49
C GLN A 962 -24.15 12.77 39.73
N LEU A 963 -23.90 12.01 38.65
CA LEU A 963 -23.45 10.62 38.73
C LEU A 963 -22.18 10.47 39.57
N ARG A 964 -21.23 11.40 39.43
CA ARG A 964 -19.98 11.39 40.19
C ARG A 964 -20.19 11.58 41.69
N LYS A 965 -21.14 12.42 42.12
CA LYS A 965 -21.48 12.61 43.54
C LYS A 965 -22.10 11.35 44.15
N VAL A 966 -22.95 10.65 43.39
CA VAL A 966 -23.71 9.48 43.90
C VAL A 966 -22.90 8.18 43.82
N TYR A 967 -22.27 7.91 42.68
CA TYR A 967 -21.64 6.60 42.39
C TYR A 967 -20.11 6.62 42.39
N GLY A 968 -19.50 7.80 42.42
CA GLY A 968 -18.05 7.98 42.31
C GLY A 968 -17.52 7.84 40.87
N LEU A 969 -16.27 8.28 40.67
CA LEU A 969 -15.69 8.50 39.33
C LEU A 969 -15.70 7.25 38.42
N ILE A 970 -15.26 6.09 38.92
CA ILE A 970 -15.13 4.87 38.09
C ILE A 970 -16.50 4.32 37.65
N LYS A 971 -17.48 4.29 38.56
CA LYS A 971 -18.85 3.85 38.23
C LYS A 971 -19.53 4.84 37.27
N THR A 972 -19.26 6.14 37.41
CA THR A 972 -19.78 7.18 36.50
C THR A 972 -19.38 6.91 35.05
N GLY A 973 -18.12 6.52 34.80
CA GLY A 973 -17.67 6.15 33.47
C GLY A 973 -18.36 4.89 32.93
N MET A 974 -18.61 3.88 33.77
CA MET A 974 -19.37 2.68 33.37
C MET A 974 -20.81 3.03 32.95
N ILE A 975 -21.51 3.86 33.74
CA ILE A 975 -22.88 4.30 33.43
C ILE A 975 -22.90 5.14 32.13
N SER A 976 -21.95 6.07 31.98
CA SER A 976 -21.82 6.91 30.79
C SER A 976 -21.48 6.09 29.53
N SER A 977 -20.69 5.04 29.69
CA SER A 977 -20.34 4.07 28.63
C SER A 977 -21.55 3.28 28.16
N CYS A 978 -22.35 2.71 29.07
CA CYS A 978 -23.61 2.06 28.72
C CYS A 978 -24.56 3.03 27.98
N LEU A 979 -24.74 4.24 28.51
CA LEU A 979 -25.62 5.26 27.89
C LEU A 979 -25.17 5.60 26.46
N HIS A 980 -23.86 5.76 26.23
CA HIS A 980 -23.32 6.03 24.90
C HIS A 980 -23.60 4.86 23.95
N LEU A 981 -23.36 3.61 24.37
CA LEU A 981 -23.61 2.42 23.55
C LEU A 981 -25.08 2.21 23.21
N SER A 982 -26.00 2.44 24.16
CA SER A 982 -27.44 2.34 23.92
C SER A 982 -27.93 3.34 22.86
N CYS A 983 -27.40 4.56 22.84
CA CYS A 983 -27.74 5.56 21.81
C CYS A 983 -27.16 5.21 20.43
N LEU A 984 -25.96 4.64 20.38
CA LEU A 984 -25.32 4.22 19.12
C LEU A 984 -26.04 3.06 18.43
N LEU A 985 -26.80 2.24 19.18
CA LEU A 985 -27.65 1.21 18.58
C LEU A 985 -28.67 1.80 17.59
N LEU A 986 -29.20 3.00 17.83
CA LEU A 986 -30.08 3.72 16.90
C LEU A 986 -29.37 4.05 15.57
N CYS A 987 -28.07 4.36 15.61
CA CYS A 987 -27.26 4.59 14.41
C CYS A 987 -27.09 3.29 13.62
N VAL A 988 -26.87 2.15 14.29
CA VAL A 988 -26.79 0.85 13.63
C VAL A 988 -28.14 0.45 13.02
N CYS A 989 -29.25 0.65 13.74
CA CYS A 989 -30.60 0.42 13.22
C CYS A 989 -30.91 1.28 11.98
N SER A 990 -30.39 2.51 11.90
CA SER A 990 -30.58 3.39 10.74
C SER A 990 -30.04 2.80 9.42
N VAL A 991 -29.01 1.94 9.51
CA VAL A 991 -28.38 1.27 8.34
C VAL A 991 -29.30 0.22 7.72
N PHE A 992 -30.24 -0.33 8.48
CA PHE A 992 -31.19 -1.36 8.02
C PHE A 992 -32.62 -0.82 7.85
N ALA A 993 -32.82 0.49 8.02
CA ALA A 993 -34.12 1.14 7.88
C ALA A 993 -34.45 1.43 6.40
N PRO A 994 -35.74 1.49 6.01
CA PRO A 994 -36.14 1.77 4.64
C PRO A 994 -35.56 3.09 4.12
N GLY A 995 -35.05 3.09 2.89
CA GLY A 995 -34.30 4.22 2.30
C GLY A 995 -32.79 4.23 2.62
N SER A 996 -32.25 3.13 3.14
CA SER A 996 -30.80 2.93 3.34
C SER A 996 -30.18 2.10 2.20
N PRO A 997 -28.89 2.29 1.84
CA PRO A 997 -28.19 1.45 0.85
C PRO A 997 -28.12 -0.05 1.20
N LEU A 998 -28.46 -0.44 2.43
CA LEU A 998 -28.49 -1.83 2.93
C LEU A 998 -29.91 -2.30 3.30
N ASP A 999 -30.94 -1.73 2.64
CA ASP A 999 -32.34 -2.10 2.85
C ASP A 999 -32.63 -3.56 2.44
N LEU A 1000 -32.99 -4.37 3.45
CA LEU A 1000 -33.34 -5.78 3.30
C LEU A 1000 -34.72 -6.01 2.64
N GLY A 1001 -35.52 -4.97 2.43
CA GLY A 1001 -36.83 -5.04 1.76
C GLY A 1001 -36.73 -5.29 0.25
N LEU A 1002 -35.71 -4.74 -0.42
CA LEU A 1002 -35.59 -4.80 -1.89
C LEU A 1002 -35.23 -6.19 -2.42
N SER A 1003 -34.45 -7.00 -1.68
CA SER A 1003 -34.04 -8.34 -2.14
C SER A 1003 -35.17 -9.38 -2.15
N LYS A 1004 -36.31 -9.08 -1.50
CA LYS A 1004 -37.50 -9.95 -1.53
C LYS A 1004 -38.45 -9.67 -2.69
N VAL A 1005 -38.36 -8.51 -3.33
CA VAL A 1005 -39.29 -8.10 -4.41
C VAL A 1005 -38.75 -8.46 -5.80
N SER A 1006 -37.43 -8.46 -6.00
CA SER A 1006 -36.81 -8.83 -7.30
C SER A 1006 -37.01 -10.29 -7.69
N ASN A 1007 -37.14 -11.21 -6.73
CA ASN A 1007 -37.32 -12.65 -6.99
C ASN A 1007 -38.78 -13.08 -7.19
N ALA A 1008 -39.74 -12.15 -7.13
CA ALA A 1008 -41.18 -12.45 -7.19
C ALA A 1008 -41.88 -11.94 -8.47
N SER A 1009 -41.16 -11.25 -9.37
CA SER A 1009 -41.77 -10.49 -10.49
C SER A 1009 -41.34 -10.92 -11.90
N GLN A 1010 -40.54 -11.99 -12.06
CA GLN A 1010 -40.23 -12.60 -13.37
C GLN A 1010 -40.92 -13.95 -13.61
N MET A 1011 -42.17 -14.10 -13.15
CA MET A 1011 -42.98 -15.28 -13.50
C MET A 1011 -44.48 -14.96 -13.57
N GLY A 1012 -44.91 -14.29 -14.65
CA GLY A 1012 -46.33 -14.14 -15.01
C GLY A 1012 -46.66 -12.84 -15.75
N GLY A 1013 -47.45 -12.95 -16.83
CA GLY A 1013 -48.15 -11.81 -17.45
C GLY A 1013 -47.85 -11.59 -18.92
N MET A 1014 -48.67 -12.17 -19.81
CA MET A 1014 -48.67 -11.94 -21.25
C MET A 1014 -49.92 -11.11 -21.66
N ASN A 1015 -49.88 -10.50 -22.84
CA ASN A 1015 -50.97 -9.82 -23.60
C ASN A 1015 -51.31 -8.34 -23.30
N GLY A 1016 -51.65 -7.64 -24.39
CA GLY A 1016 -52.50 -6.43 -24.40
C GLY A 1016 -51.83 -5.15 -24.92
N GLY A 1017 -51.98 -4.83 -26.21
CA GLY A 1017 -51.46 -3.58 -26.81
C GLY A 1017 -52.52 -2.50 -27.02
N GLY A 1018 -52.13 -1.32 -27.54
CA GLY A 1018 -53.09 -0.30 -28.00
C GLY A 1018 -52.59 1.14 -28.10
N HIS A 1019 -52.09 1.52 -29.29
CA HIS A 1019 -52.18 2.84 -29.93
C HIS A 1019 -51.42 4.12 -29.44
N SER A 1020 -50.44 4.51 -30.27
CA SER A 1020 -50.16 5.85 -30.87
C SER A 1020 -50.02 7.13 -30.00
N GLY A 1021 -49.07 8.03 -30.28
CA GLY A 1021 -48.07 8.05 -31.36
C GLY A 1021 -47.27 9.37 -31.47
N HIS A 1022 -46.51 9.50 -32.57
CA HIS A 1022 -45.64 10.61 -32.96
C HIS A 1022 -44.40 10.92 -32.09
N GLY A 1023 -43.22 10.82 -32.72
CA GLY A 1023 -41.98 11.40 -32.23
C GLY A 1023 -41.41 12.41 -33.24
N TYR A 1024 -40.31 13.06 -32.88
CA TYR A 1024 -39.46 13.80 -33.82
C TYR A 1024 -37.99 13.60 -33.47
N ASN A 1025 -37.14 13.66 -34.49
CA ASN A 1025 -35.69 13.57 -34.38
C ASN A 1025 -35.06 14.87 -33.87
N LEU A 1026 -33.75 14.76 -33.61
CA LEU A 1026 -32.69 15.61 -34.19
C LEU A 1026 -31.95 16.60 -33.27
N GLN A 1027 -30.63 16.53 -33.45
CA GLN A 1027 -29.68 17.63 -33.50
C GLN A 1027 -29.00 18.11 -32.20
N TRP A 1028 -27.75 17.66 -32.05
CA TRP A 1028 -26.69 18.45 -31.42
C TRP A 1028 -26.44 19.73 -32.22
N GLY A 1029 -26.40 20.89 -31.55
CA GLY A 1029 -26.12 22.17 -32.18
C GLY A 1029 -25.58 23.20 -31.17
N ASN A 1030 -24.42 23.77 -31.47
CA ASN A 1030 -23.85 24.88 -30.72
C ASN A 1030 -24.78 26.11 -30.78
N ASN A 1031 -24.91 26.85 -29.67
CA ASN A 1031 -24.64 28.29 -29.59
C ASN A 1031 -24.93 28.86 -28.19
N GLN A 1032 -24.13 29.85 -27.77
CA GLN A 1032 -24.36 30.64 -26.56
C GLN A 1032 -25.59 31.56 -26.72
N PRO A 1033 -26.16 32.03 -25.60
CA PRO A 1033 -26.52 33.44 -25.52
C PRO A 1033 -26.05 34.13 -24.22
N LEU A 1034 -25.25 35.18 -24.43
CA LEU A 1034 -25.32 36.52 -23.81
C LEU A 1034 -25.78 36.68 -22.34
N LEU A 1035 -24.86 37.26 -21.56
CA LEU A 1035 -25.11 37.96 -20.30
C LEU A 1035 -26.08 39.15 -20.46
N PRO A 1036 -26.86 39.48 -19.42
CA PRO A 1036 -27.11 40.85 -19.01
C PRO A 1036 -26.25 41.24 -17.77
N ASP A 1037 -25.99 42.53 -17.63
CA ASP A 1037 -24.92 43.07 -16.79
C ASP A 1037 -25.38 43.55 -15.39
N ARG A 1038 -24.44 44.15 -14.64
CA ARG A 1038 -24.50 44.63 -13.26
C ARG A 1038 -25.73 45.46 -12.82
N SER A 1039 -25.96 45.34 -11.51
CA SER A 1039 -26.37 46.38 -10.54
C SER A 1039 -27.84 46.82 -10.43
N SER A 1040 -28.42 46.59 -9.25
CA SER A 1040 -28.90 47.65 -8.33
C SER A 1040 -29.41 47.05 -7.01
N ILE A 1041 -29.48 47.87 -5.96
CA ILE A 1041 -29.91 47.50 -4.60
C ILE A 1041 -31.39 47.82 -4.45
N HIS A 1042 -32.20 46.95 -3.85
CA HIS A 1042 -33.25 47.38 -2.91
C HIS A 1042 -33.72 46.24 -1.97
N TRP A 1043 -34.05 46.60 -0.73
CA TRP A 1043 -34.61 45.70 0.29
C TRP A 1043 -36.12 45.90 0.41
N THR A 1044 -36.88 44.81 0.60
CA THR A 1044 -38.13 44.78 1.39
C THR A 1044 -38.38 43.39 1.97
N ASN A 1045 -38.90 43.34 3.19
CA ASN A 1045 -39.33 42.10 3.85
C ASN A 1045 -40.68 41.62 3.29
N ASN A 1046 -40.87 40.32 3.07
CA ASN A 1046 -41.72 39.48 3.94
C ASN A 1046 -41.89 38.04 3.43
N THR A 1047 -41.94 37.14 4.41
CA THR A 1047 -42.52 35.78 4.40
C THR A 1047 -43.31 35.34 3.16
N VAL A 1048 -42.76 34.37 2.41
CA VAL A 1048 -43.56 33.35 1.71
C VAL A 1048 -43.01 31.97 2.06
N LEU A 1049 -43.75 31.29 2.93
CA LEU A 1049 -43.66 29.84 3.14
C LEU A 1049 -44.15 29.12 1.88
N PHE A 1050 -43.45 28.05 1.48
CA PHE A 1050 -43.87 27.04 0.48
C PHE A 1050 -44.44 27.55 -0.87
N ALA A 1051 -43.60 27.62 -1.90
CA ALA A 1051 -44.06 27.44 -3.29
C ALA A 1051 -42.94 26.99 -4.27
N ASN A 1052 -43.25 25.96 -5.05
CA ASN A 1052 -42.80 25.71 -6.43
C ASN A 1052 -41.31 25.40 -6.71
N ALA A 1053 -40.97 24.12 -6.53
CA ALA A 1053 -40.07 23.39 -7.44
C ALA A 1053 -40.87 22.21 -8.06
N PRO A 1054 -40.60 21.79 -9.31
CA PRO A 1054 -41.47 20.88 -10.04
C PRO A 1054 -41.51 19.48 -9.43
N THR A 1055 -42.68 18.85 -9.49
CA THR A 1055 -42.98 17.56 -8.89
C THR A 1055 -42.28 16.40 -9.62
N VAL A 1056 -41.31 15.79 -8.95
CA VAL A 1056 -40.87 14.41 -9.22
C VAL A 1056 -41.10 13.61 -7.94
N THR A 1057 -41.94 12.57 -8.08
CA THR A 1057 -42.22 11.47 -7.14
C THR A 1057 -41.55 11.51 -5.76
N GLY A 1058 -42.34 11.72 -4.70
CA GLY A 1058 -41.93 11.40 -3.32
C GLY A 1058 -42.57 10.11 -2.81
N PRO A 1059 -42.22 9.64 -1.59
CA PRO A 1059 -41.07 10.02 -0.77
C PRO A 1059 -40.11 8.83 -0.59
N GLU A 1060 -38.81 9.00 -0.88
CA GLU A 1060 -37.84 8.09 -0.27
C GLU A 1060 -37.80 8.31 1.24
N SER A 1061 -37.75 7.22 1.98
CA SER A 1061 -38.00 7.21 3.42
C SER A 1061 -36.92 7.96 4.22
N TYR A 1062 -37.27 9.15 4.72
CA TYR A 1062 -36.45 9.92 5.67
C TYR A 1062 -36.21 9.20 7.02
N VAL A 1063 -36.75 7.99 7.23
CA VAL A 1063 -36.64 7.23 8.48
C VAL A 1063 -35.19 6.86 8.79
N SER A 1064 -34.42 6.38 7.81
CA SER A 1064 -32.99 6.07 7.99
C SER A 1064 -32.21 7.30 8.46
N ILE A 1065 -32.33 8.41 7.73
CA ILE A 1065 -31.62 9.66 8.02
C ILE A 1065 -32.03 10.24 9.39
N SER A 1066 -33.32 10.18 9.73
CA SER A 1066 -33.84 10.66 11.02
C SER A 1066 -33.34 9.83 12.20
N LEU A 1067 -33.31 8.50 12.06
CA LEU A 1067 -32.76 7.59 13.08
C LEU A 1067 -31.26 7.81 13.28
N LEU A 1068 -30.50 8.04 12.19
CA LEU A 1068 -29.07 8.33 12.25
C LEU A 1068 -28.80 9.61 13.07
N PHE A 1069 -29.43 10.73 12.71
CA PHE A 1069 -29.20 11.99 13.43
C PHE A 1069 -29.74 11.97 14.88
N LEU A 1070 -30.85 11.28 15.14
CA LEU A 1070 -31.37 11.08 16.50
C LEU A 1070 -30.38 10.28 17.37
N GLY A 1071 -29.79 9.22 16.83
CA GLY A 1071 -28.74 8.43 17.48
C GLY A 1071 -27.49 9.26 17.77
N VAL A 1072 -26.99 10.00 16.77
CA VAL A 1072 -25.81 10.89 16.89
C VAL A 1072 -26.02 11.99 17.95
N ILE A 1073 -27.20 12.62 17.98
CA ILE A 1073 -27.53 13.67 18.96
C ILE A 1073 -27.61 13.10 20.37
N THR A 1074 -28.36 12.00 20.56
CA THR A 1074 -28.54 11.39 21.90
C THR A 1074 -27.24 10.79 22.46
N ALA A 1075 -26.39 10.21 21.60
CA ALA A 1075 -25.07 9.67 21.96
C ALA A 1075 -24.15 10.70 22.64
N ARG A 1076 -24.29 12.01 22.32
CA ARG A 1076 -23.49 13.07 22.95
C ARG A 1076 -23.63 13.10 24.48
N VAL A 1077 -24.78 12.76 25.05
CA VAL A 1077 -25.02 12.77 26.50
C VAL A 1077 -24.06 11.79 27.21
N GLY A 1078 -23.97 10.56 26.71
CA GLY A 1078 -23.05 9.54 27.24
C GLY A 1078 -21.58 9.86 26.93
N LEU A 1079 -21.29 10.29 25.70
CA LEU A 1079 -19.94 10.63 25.23
C LEU A 1079 -19.24 11.67 26.13
N TRP A 1080 -19.88 12.81 26.42
CA TRP A 1080 -19.23 13.89 27.17
C TRP A 1080 -19.13 13.61 28.67
N SER A 1081 -20.06 12.83 29.23
CA SER A 1081 -19.94 12.34 30.62
C SER A 1081 -18.79 11.31 30.76
N PHE A 1082 -18.55 10.52 29.72
CA PHE A 1082 -17.42 9.58 29.66
C PHE A 1082 -16.08 10.32 29.48
N ASP A 1083 -15.98 11.29 28.57
CA ASP A 1083 -14.78 12.13 28.39
C ASP A 1083 -14.35 12.82 29.69
N LEU A 1084 -15.30 13.49 30.36
CA LEU A 1084 -15.05 14.14 31.65
C LEU A 1084 -14.53 13.15 32.71
N THR A 1085 -15.05 11.92 32.70
CA THR A 1085 -14.60 10.85 33.59
C THR A 1085 -13.14 10.46 33.32
N VAL A 1086 -12.77 10.20 32.06
CA VAL A 1086 -11.39 9.79 31.71
C VAL A 1086 -10.41 10.96 31.87
N SER A 1087 -10.81 12.17 31.47
CA SER A 1087 -10.01 13.40 31.65
C SER A 1087 -9.70 13.66 33.13
N GLN A 1088 -10.69 13.53 34.02
CA GLN A 1088 -10.43 13.66 35.46
C GLN A 1088 -9.57 12.51 36.01
N LEU A 1089 -9.76 11.29 35.52
CA LEU A 1089 -8.97 10.13 35.92
C LEU A 1089 -7.48 10.29 35.56
N LEU A 1090 -7.18 10.85 34.39
CA LEU A 1090 -5.82 11.24 33.96
C LEU A 1090 -5.24 12.32 34.88
N GLN A 1091 -5.99 13.40 35.13
CA GLN A 1091 -5.58 14.49 36.02
C GLN A 1091 -5.27 14.03 37.47
N GLU A 1092 -6.08 13.12 38.03
CA GLU A 1092 -5.93 12.63 39.41
C GLU A 1092 -4.76 11.63 39.59
N THR A 1093 -4.26 11.00 38.51
CA THR A 1093 -3.24 9.93 38.59
C THR A 1093 -1.86 10.30 38.05
N ILE A 1094 -1.73 11.32 37.20
CA ILE A 1094 -0.45 11.72 36.60
C ILE A 1094 0.25 12.79 37.45
N CYS A 1095 1.51 12.52 37.83
CA CYS A 1095 2.40 13.48 38.51
C CYS A 1095 2.55 14.79 37.71
N GLU A 1096 2.54 15.94 38.39
CA GLU A 1096 2.52 17.27 37.76
C GLU A 1096 3.74 17.58 36.88
N SER A 1097 4.88 16.94 37.15
CA SER A 1097 6.12 17.10 36.40
C SER A 1097 6.14 16.41 35.04
N LYS A 1098 5.18 15.50 34.78
CA LYS A 1098 5.09 14.71 33.54
C LYS A 1098 3.69 14.84 32.91
N ARG A 1099 2.91 15.85 33.31
CA ARG A 1099 1.51 16.00 32.91
C ARG A 1099 1.38 16.57 31.50
N GLY A 1100 2.23 17.52 31.12
CA GLY A 1100 2.30 18.04 29.75
C GLY A 1100 2.64 16.96 28.74
N ILE A 1101 3.73 16.21 28.92
CA ILE A 1101 4.20 15.19 27.97
C ILE A 1101 3.26 13.99 27.87
N VAL A 1102 2.64 13.56 28.98
CA VAL A 1102 1.66 12.47 28.97
C VAL A 1102 0.35 12.92 28.31
N ASN A 1103 -0.11 14.16 28.53
CA ASN A 1103 -1.24 14.70 27.77
C ASN A 1103 -0.88 15.01 26.31
N GLY A 1104 0.39 15.31 25.98
CA GLY A 1104 0.89 15.51 24.62
C GLY A 1104 0.94 14.22 23.80
N VAL A 1105 1.32 13.09 24.41
CA VAL A 1105 1.21 11.76 23.79
C VAL A 1105 -0.23 11.26 23.78
N GLN A 1106 -0.98 11.47 24.87
CA GLN A 1106 -2.44 11.36 24.81
C GLN A 1106 -3.00 12.27 23.74
N ASN A 1107 -2.30 13.35 23.31
CA ASN A 1107 -2.61 14.28 22.23
C ASN A 1107 -1.90 14.02 20.87
N SER A 1108 -1.19 12.90 20.67
CA SER A 1108 -0.62 12.50 19.35
C SER A 1108 -1.35 11.33 18.67
N MET A 1109 -2.12 10.56 19.43
CA MET A 1109 -2.73 9.30 18.97
C MET A 1109 -4.16 9.28 18.27
N ASN A 1110 -5.23 10.06 18.57
CA ASN A 1110 -6.48 10.11 17.79
C ASN A 1110 -6.21 10.74 16.47
N TYR A 1111 -5.29 11.67 16.38
CA TYR A 1111 -4.92 12.14 15.07
C TYR A 1111 -4.41 10.95 14.25
N MET A 1112 -3.84 9.90 14.86
CA MET A 1112 -3.72 8.56 14.24
C MET A 1112 -5.06 7.75 14.10
N MET A 1113 -5.97 7.71 15.09
CA MET A 1113 -7.27 6.98 14.98
C MET A 1113 -8.32 7.65 14.05
N ASP A 1114 -8.18 8.94 13.81
CA ASP A 1114 -8.97 9.85 12.97
C ASP A 1114 -8.37 9.89 11.56
N LEU A 1115 -7.02 9.88 11.46
CA LEU A 1115 -6.32 9.52 10.22
C LEU A 1115 -6.75 8.15 9.67
N LEU A 1116 -6.88 7.14 10.54
CA LEU A 1116 -7.43 5.83 10.16
C LEU A 1116 -8.86 5.99 9.58
N HIS A 1117 -9.68 6.84 10.19
CA HIS A 1117 -11.02 7.17 9.72
C HIS A 1117 -10.99 7.81 8.32
N PHE A 1118 -10.14 8.81 8.07
CA PHE A 1118 -9.97 9.40 6.73
C PHE A 1118 -9.47 8.37 5.69
N ILE A 1119 -8.57 7.46 6.06
CA ILE A 1119 -8.07 6.39 5.18
C ILE A 1119 -9.19 5.41 4.81
N MET A 1120 -10.05 5.01 5.77
CA MET A 1120 -11.21 4.14 5.48
C MET A 1120 -12.21 4.79 4.53
N VAL A 1121 -12.38 6.12 4.58
CA VAL A 1121 -13.28 6.85 3.67
C VAL A 1121 -12.67 6.99 2.27
N LEU A 1122 -11.35 7.17 2.17
CA LEU A 1122 -10.64 7.16 0.89
C LEU A 1122 -10.74 5.79 0.19
N ALA A 1123 -10.75 4.69 0.96
CA ALA A 1123 -10.94 3.34 0.43
C ALA A 1123 -12.39 3.03 0.01
N ALA A 1124 -13.39 3.76 0.51
CA ALA A 1124 -14.81 3.54 0.25
C ALA A 1124 -15.56 4.87 -0.05
N PRO A 1125 -15.23 5.57 -1.15
CA PRO A 1125 -15.70 6.93 -1.41
C PRO A 1125 -17.16 7.04 -1.85
N GLN A 1126 -17.82 5.92 -2.19
CA GLN A 1126 -19.19 5.92 -2.69
C GLN A 1126 -20.21 5.90 -1.53
N PRO A 1127 -21.33 6.64 -1.62
CA PRO A 1127 -22.29 6.78 -0.51
C PRO A 1127 -23.00 5.48 -0.15
N GLN A 1128 -23.07 4.53 -1.08
CA GLN A 1128 -23.60 3.19 -0.83
C GLN A 1128 -22.78 2.41 0.23
N HIS A 1129 -21.52 2.77 0.46
CA HIS A 1129 -20.69 2.18 1.51
C HIS A 1129 -20.78 2.92 2.86
N PHE A 1130 -21.51 4.05 2.94
CA PHE A 1130 -21.65 4.81 4.20
C PHE A 1130 -22.27 3.97 5.33
N GLY A 1131 -23.20 3.06 5.02
CA GLY A 1131 -23.77 2.12 5.99
C GLY A 1131 -22.73 1.16 6.60
N ILE A 1132 -21.77 0.70 5.80
CA ILE A 1132 -20.65 -0.15 6.28
C ILE A 1132 -19.75 0.65 7.22
N LEU A 1133 -19.47 1.91 6.88
CA LEU A 1133 -18.64 2.83 7.66
C LEU A 1133 -19.27 3.18 9.03
N VAL A 1134 -20.59 3.26 9.11
CA VAL A 1134 -21.35 3.37 10.38
C VAL A 1134 -21.16 2.12 11.25
N ILE A 1135 -21.24 0.92 10.66
CA ILE A 1135 -21.05 -0.35 11.39
C ILE A 1135 -19.60 -0.45 11.93
N ILE A 1136 -18.60 -0.13 11.10
CA ILE A 1136 -17.19 -0.12 11.52
C ILE A 1136 -16.98 0.87 12.67
N SER A 1137 -17.55 2.09 12.58
CA SER A 1137 -17.49 3.09 13.65
C SER A 1137 -18.04 2.55 14.98
N ALA A 1138 -19.19 1.87 14.95
CA ALA A 1138 -19.78 1.25 16.13
C ALA A 1138 -18.90 0.14 16.74
N LEU A 1139 -18.20 -0.64 15.91
CA LEU A 1139 -17.25 -1.67 16.36
C LEU A 1139 -16.01 -1.05 17.04
N PHE A 1140 -15.46 0.06 16.53
CA PHE A 1140 -14.37 0.76 17.22
C PHE A 1140 -14.83 1.37 18.56
N ILE A 1141 -15.99 2.03 18.60
CA ILE A 1141 -16.50 2.62 19.84
C ILE A 1141 -16.80 1.55 20.92
N THR A 1142 -17.40 0.42 20.53
CA THR A 1142 -17.63 -0.71 21.46
C THR A 1142 -16.33 -1.28 22.00
N ALA A 1143 -15.30 -1.46 21.17
CA ALA A 1143 -13.97 -1.88 21.62
C ALA A 1143 -13.36 -0.89 22.64
N GLY A 1144 -13.44 0.41 22.39
CA GLY A 1144 -12.97 1.45 23.34
C GLY A 1144 -13.67 1.37 24.71
N HIS A 1145 -14.99 1.19 24.71
CA HIS A 1145 -15.75 1.02 25.95
C HIS A 1145 -15.39 -0.26 26.71
N ILE A 1146 -15.21 -1.40 26.02
CA ILE A 1146 -14.77 -2.67 26.61
C ILE A 1146 -13.41 -2.51 27.33
N MET A 1147 -12.51 -1.69 26.78
CA MET A 1147 -11.22 -1.37 27.39
C MET A 1147 -11.38 -0.55 28.68
N TYR A 1148 -12.31 0.41 28.72
CA TYR A 1148 -12.65 1.10 29.98
C TYR A 1148 -13.28 0.17 31.02
N PHE A 1149 -14.20 -0.73 30.63
CA PHE A 1149 -14.76 -1.73 31.54
C PHE A 1149 -13.68 -2.64 32.14
N SER A 1150 -12.73 -3.08 31.31
CA SER A 1150 -11.57 -3.86 31.73
C SER A 1150 -10.68 -3.10 32.72
N TYR A 1151 -10.49 -1.79 32.53
CA TYR A 1151 -9.84 -0.91 33.50
C TYR A 1151 -10.64 -0.81 34.82
N ALA A 1152 -11.95 -0.57 34.74
CA ALA A 1152 -12.82 -0.38 35.90
C ALA A 1152 -12.89 -1.64 36.78
N GLN A 1153 -12.99 -2.83 36.18
CA GLN A 1153 -12.93 -4.11 36.89
C GLN A 1153 -11.59 -4.29 37.61
N LYS A 1154 -10.47 -3.99 36.94
CA LYS A 1154 -9.13 -4.08 37.54
C LYS A 1154 -8.94 -3.09 38.71
N ALA A 1155 -9.42 -1.86 38.55
CA ALA A 1155 -9.38 -0.85 39.60
C ALA A 1155 -10.27 -1.21 40.81
N LYS A 1156 -11.43 -1.86 40.58
CA LYS A 1156 -12.28 -2.38 41.65
C LYS A 1156 -11.62 -3.55 42.39
N ARG A 1157 -11.00 -4.49 41.67
CA ARG A 1157 -10.30 -5.65 42.25
C ARG A 1157 -9.13 -5.24 43.15
N ASN A 1158 -8.35 -4.23 42.75
CA ASN A 1158 -7.26 -3.74 43.60
C ASN A 1158 -7.79 -3.16 44.93
N ARG A 1159 -8.82 -2.30 44.88
CA ARG A 1159 -9.41 -1.74 46.13
C ARG A 1159 -9.99 -2.78 47.08
N PHE A 1160 -10.41 -3.94 46.58
CA PHE A 1160 -10.95 -5.05 47.39
C PHE A 1160 -9.84 -5.93 47.99
N ILE A 1161 -8.57 -5.66 47.66
CA ILE A 1161 -7.37 -6.27 48.26
C ILE A 1161 -6.71 -5.30 49.25
N ASP A 1162 -6.96 -3.99 49.08
CA ASP A 1162 -6.51 -2.92 49.98
C ASP A 1162 -7.52 -2.61 51.13
N THR A 1163 -8.64 -3.34 51.21
CA THR A 1163 -9.67 -3.28 52.28
C THR A 1163 -9.92 -4.65 52.89
#